data_AF-A0A9E2SBY6-F1
#
_entry.id   AF-A0A9E2SBY6-F1
#
_cell.length_a   1.000
_cell.length_b   1.000
_cell.length_c   1.000
_cell.angle_alpha   90.00
_cell.angle_beta   90.00
_cell.angle_gamma   90.00
#
_symmetry.space_group_name_H-M   'P 1'
#
loop_
_entity.id
_entity.type
_entity.pdbx_description
1 polymer ?
#
loop_
_entity_poly.entity_id
_entity_poly.type
_entity_poly.pdbx_seq_one_letter_code
_entity_poly.pdbx_strand_id
1 'polypeptide(L)'
;MLALFKRNKGVAFALLACCMNLATKVNAQQQNFHHDFAPSEDRTTSLERPFRDDICLNGSWKFFPERNVRGLSKDQLRDPALPNNFSWEKVAVKIPSPWNINSFAQGGGDFVTYPSYPKDWDTVRAGWLMRKFAYKPEWKGKRLVLHFDAVAGFTKVIINGKKMGQNYDVFLPFEVDITDEIKQDGENELMLWVADADLLNEPGKYGRRLYVGGSFWGQHINGIWQDAYLLVKPEVYVVNAFIKAQVDRDSLQVEYTLVNTANAKRTVDLGGTVSQWINLAGKSITEAPEIKWTLDNKEALSIPSQKVTLAAGEKKKVTLSVAVKGKLKTWSAETPNLYGLVTTLSSGKTVVDKQYERFGWRQFKIEGDKLYLNGQRVVMKGDSWHFMGIPQMTRRYAWAWFSMLKDAHANAVRLHAQPYPSFYLDMADEMGIYILDETGLWASDGGPKEDAEAYWTNAADHLKRFILRDRNHASVFGWSVCNENIPVAVYVHHSPDSLVNKQLQEINHWVAITKELDPTRNWISGDGETDRPTDLPTIIGHYGDENSYKNWSSKGKLWGIGESGMAYYGTPRQTAQYNGNRSYVSQQGRMEGVAIEAVRLLNGQKKYDASYYSIFNVVWYGLKPLEFGLKDTTRAPKPTDGIFFDAFKEGQPGVQPERLGPYTSTLNPGYDPSLPMYHTWPLFNAIQASYATNAPISGYDKIEDKPATNEKQKTSYSKIMILSADPEAKLAGLFKDLGVQTADKLSATDHALIIVDGKFPPTDKSSISLCSAVTNKGGDIFIWGANEKTPAAVASYLPYAVNVVDRKATSFIKESDDPVLDGFGNGELYFSEMASQPLVNYCIDGDFSKKGKVLMSACNADWKAWNGKAEYSKTISLIKSERENKAVGNVMVVYPSGQGNIYFTTLDPQAIYKTSERVLYALLANLGVTFNAQAGRDLSAIDGDGVLQHAMFLDSVVNGKTTSRTLSASSNGTLDASDIQQSKDGNNFISFWVYSPRSQVNLLAEPDMPVLNMDITTKSPWQVYLNGKAVDAASIENKKDGKIIHSLPLDKGWNHFLIQNLQRNNLGVQVKFISTQKDFVEKLRSKISQ
;
A
#
# COMPACT_ATOMS: atom_id res chain seq x y z
N MET A 1 -1.36 30.22 69.26
CA MET A 1 -1.60 31.62 69.66
C MET A 1 -2.99 32.02 69.16
N LEU A 2 -3.75 32.69 70.03
CA LEU A 2 -5.14 33.18 69.94
C LEU A 2 -5.53 33.76 68.55
N ALA A 3 -6.78 33.77 68.07
CA ALA A 3 -8.10 33.27 68.47
C ALA A 3 -8.99 33.39 67.19
N LEU A 4 -10.12 32.69 66.97
CA LEU A 4 -11.43 32.91 67.57
C LEU A 4 -12.48 31.97 66.92
N PHE A 5 -13.61 31.86 67.60
CA PHE A 5 -14.58 30.76 67.63
C PHE A 5 -15.73 30.79 66.59
N LYS A 6 -16.20 29.57 66.25
CA LYS A 6 -17.60 29.07 66.05
C LYS A 6 -18.51 29.50 64.86
N ARG A 7 -18.85 28.45 64.07
CA ARG A 7 -20.18 27.83 63.79
C ARG A 7 -21.40 28.67 63.31
N ASN A 8 -21.76 28.38 62.04
CA ASN A 8 -23.02 27.80 61.50
C ASN A 8 -24.31 28.63 61.20
N LYS A 9 -24.63 28.58 59.88
CA LYS A 9 -25.93 28.39 59.16
C LYS A 9 -26.94 29.55 59.16
N GLY A 10 -27.59 29.96 58.07
CA GLY A 10 -27.66 29.60 56.63
C GLY A 10 -28.33 30.82 55.93
N VAL A 11 -28.65 30.93 54.63
CA VAL A 11 -29.01 30.04 53.53
C VAL A 11 -28.92 30.89 52.24
N ALA A 12 -28.73 30.23 51.10
CA ALA A 12 -28.97 30.67 49.71
C ALA A 12 -27.70 30.90 48.86
N PHE A 13 -27.73 30.28 47.67
CA PHE A 13 -26.71 30.22 46.62
C PHE A 13 -25.62 29.14 46.72
N ALA A 14 -26.05 27.90 46.90
CA ALA A 14 -25.33 26.71 46.43
C ALA A 14 -26.27 25.89 45.54
N LEU A 15 -26.21 26.09 44.22
CA LEU A 15 -26.66 25.11 43.21
C LEU A 15 -26.27 25.40 41.75
N LEU A 16 -25.66 26.55 41.41
CA LEU A 16 -25.27 26.82 40.01
C LEU A 16 -23.77 26.68 39.67
N ALA A 17 -22.87 26.50 40.65
CA ALA A 17 -21.42 26.52 40.38
C ALA A 17 -20.73 25.14 40.41
N CYS A 18 -21.42 24.06 40.81
CA CYS A 18 -20.85 22.70 40.81
C CYS A 18 -21.35 21.79 39.67
N CYS A 19 -22.32 22.24 38.85
CA CYS A 19 -22.79 21.46 37.69
C CYS A 19 -22.12 21.86 36.36
N MET A 20 -21.37 22.96 36.29
CA MET A 20 -20.70 23.40 35.05
C MET A 20 -19.24 22.96 34.91
N ASN A 21 -18.62 22.37 35.94
CA ASN A 21 -17.24 21.84 35.87
C ASN A 21 -17.14 20.30 35.91
N LEU A 22 -18.27 19.60 35.95
CA LEU A 22 -18.35 18.13 35.82
C LEU A 22 -19.01 17.70 34.49
N ALA A 23 -19.74 18.58 33.81
CA ALA A 23 -20.37 18.29 32.52
C ALA A 23 -19.44 18.47 31.31
N THR A 24 -18.27 19.10 31.46
CA THR A 24 -17.30 19.32 30.36
C THR A 24 -16.13 18.34 30.35
N LYS A 25 -15.99 17.48 31.37
CA LYS A 25 -14.95 16.42 31.43
C LYS A 25 -15.42 15.03 31.00
N VAL A 26 -16.69 14.87 30.62
CA VAL A 26 -17.28 13.55 30.30
C VAL A 26 -17.20 13.21 28.80
N ASN A 27 -16.73 14.11 27.93
CA ASN A 27 -16.75 13.89 26.47
C ASN A 27 -15.43 14.14 25.73
N ALA A 28 -14.32 14.41 26.41
CA ALA A 28 -13.01 14.45 25.77
C ALA A 28 -12.47 13.02 25.66
N GLN A 29 -12.45 12.46 24.45
CA GLN A 29 -11.84 11.15 24.15
C GLN A 29 -10.32 11.30 23.93
N GLN A 30 -9.67 12.14 24.75
CA GLN A 30 -8.25 12.43 24.68
C GLN A 30 -7.50 11.56 25.68
N GLN A 31 -6.54 10.78 25.19
CA GLN A 31 -5.60 10.00 26.01
C GLN A 31 -4.22 10.64 25.94
N ASN A 32 -3.53 10.81 27.07
CA ASN A 32 -2.17 11.34 27.10
C ASN A 32 -1.16 10.21 27.29
N PHE A 33 -0.03 10.29 26.60
CA PHE A 33 1.11 9.40 26.75
C PHE A 33 2.33 10.20 27.22
N HIS A 34 2.86 9.83 28.38
CA HIS A 34 3.89 10.60 29.10
C HIS A 34 5.30 10.01 29.02
N HIS A 35 5.50 8.97 28.20
CA HIS A 35 6.83 8.48 27.88
C HIS A 35 7.30 9.11 26.57
N ASP A 36 8.62 9.15 26.36
CA ASP A 36 9.15 9.64 25.10
C ASP A 36 8.65 8.75 23.94
N PHE A 37 8.17 9.39 22.87
CA PHE A 37 7.65 8.70 21.69
C PHE A 37 8.73 7.89 21.00
N ALA A 38 9.88 8.53 20.72
CA ALA A 38 11.05 7.93 20.09
C ALA A 38 12.23 7.96 21.09
N PRO A 39 12.30 7.01 22.03
CA PRO A 39 13.43 6.94 22.96
C PRO A 39 14.71 6.67 22.17
N SER A 40 15.70 7.51 22.39
CA SER A 40 16.97 7.57 21.66
C SER A 40 18.11 7.84 22.63
N GLU A 41 19.32 7.41 22.27
CA GLU A 41 20.55 7.75 23.00
C GLU A 41 21.41 8.70 22.17
N ASP A 42 22.32 9.40 22.85
CA ASP A 42 23.31 10.25 22.17
C ASP A 42 24.23 9.40 21.28
N ARG A 43 24.74 9.97 20.19
CA ARG A 43 25.62 9.24 19.26
C ARG A 43 26.96 8.89 19.88
N THR A 44 27.48 9.73 20.79
CA THR A 44 28.71 9.44 21.53
C THR A 44 28.36 8.78 22.86
N THR A 45 28.75 7.52 23.02
CA THR A 45 28.50 6.77 24.25
C THR A 45 29.31 7.32 25.43
N SER A 46 28.89 7.02 26.66
CA SER A 46 29.63 7.41 27.88
C SER A 46 31.08 6.87 27.90
N LEU A 47 31.35 5.78 27.18
CA LEU A 47 32.66 5.17 27.03
C LEU A 47 33.62 6.01 26.17
N GLU A 48 33.05 6.82 25.27
CA GLU A 48 33.78 7.65 24.31
C GLU A 48 33.93 9.11 24.78
N ARG A 49 33.04 9.58 25.68
CA ARG A 49 32.89 10.99 26.10
C ARG A 49 34.10 11.71 26.73
N PRO A 50 35.20 11.06 27.17
CA PRO A 50 36.42 11.83 27.47
C PRO A 50 37.18 12.29 26.21
N PHE A 51 36.97 11.63 25.06
CA PHE A 51 37.78 11.82 23.85
C PHE A 51 36.95 12.40 22.70
N ARG A 52 35.71 11.94 22.60
CA ARG A 52 34.71 12.38 21.62
C ARG A 52 33.59 13.15 22.32
N ASP A 53 32.87 13.96 21.57
CA ASP A 53 31.67 14.65 22.04
C ASP A 53 30.67 14.73 20.88
N ASP A 54 29.40 14.86 21.19
CA ASP A 54 28.36 15.13 20.22
C ASP A 54 27.35 16.15 20.77
N ILE A 55 26.82 16.97 19.87
CA ILE A 55 25.72 17.87 20.20
C ILE A 55 24.57 17.55 19.29
N CYS A 56 23.42 17.24 19.88
CA CYS A 56 22.18 17.16 19.15
C CYS A 56 21.79 18.56 18.64
N LEU A 57 21.73 18.71 17.31
CA LEU A 57 21.28 19.91 16.61
C LEU A 57 19.77 19.88 16.33
N ASN A 58 19.06 18.87 16.83
CA ASN A 58 17.60 18.81 16.80
C ASN A 58 16.96 19.95 17.59
N GLY A 59 15.70 20.22 17.30
CA GLY A 59 14.97 21.34 17.88
C GLY A 59 14.42 22.30 16.84
N SER A 60 14.19 23.53 17.24
CA SER A 60 13.65 24.58 16.37
C SER A 60 14.71 25.10 15.39
N TRP A 61 14.36 25.14 14.11
CA TRP A 61 15.13 25.74 13.02
C TRP A 61 14.31 26.81 12.32
N LYS A 62 14.92 27.97 12.04
CA LYS A 62 14.26 29.00 11.23
C LYS A 62 14.02 28.45 9.83
N PHE A 63 12.88 28.78 9.24
CA PHE A 63 12.49 28.27 7.93
C PHE A 63 12.06 29.38 6.99
N PHE A 64 12.50 29.29 5.75
CA PHE A 64 12.02 30.12 4.67
C PHE A 64 11.60 29.19 3.50
N PRO A 65 10.29 28.94 3.32
CA PRO A 65 9.79 28.08 2.25
C PRO A 65 9.89 28.78 0.90
N GLU A 66 10.46 28.10 -0.09
CA GLU A 66 10.43 28.55 -1.48
C GLU A 66 9.08 28.18 -2.10
N ARG A 67 8.19 29.16 -2.24
CA ARG A 67 6.83 28.96 -2.77
C ARG A 67 6.78 28.98 -4.29
N ASN A 68 7.79 29.52 -4.97
CA ASN A 68 7.86 29.61 -6.43
C ASN A 68 8.91 28.66 -7.03
N VAL A 69 8.99 27.42 -6.54
CA VAL A 69 9.91 26.39 -7.08
C VAL A 69 9.75 26.14 -8.57
N ARG A 70 8.55 26.32 -9.14
CA ARG A 70 8.29 26.15 -10.59
C ARG A 70 8.99 27.20 -11.45
N GLY A 71 9.37 28.34 -10.87
CA GLY A 71 10.12 29.39 -11.55
C GLY A 71 11.63 29.17 -11.53
N LEU A 72 12.14 28.18 -10.80
CA LEU A 72 13.57 27.91 -10.67
C LEU A 72 14.06 26.93 -11.74
N SER A 73 15.20 27.22 -12.34
CA SER A 73 15.94 26.27 -13.17
C SER A 73 16.60 25.17 -12.31
N LYS A 74 16.98 24.06 -12.94
CA LYS A 74 17.74 22.99 -12.25
C LYS A 74 19.07 23.49 -11.68
N ASP A 75 19.71 24.45 -12.33
CA ASP A 75 20.96 25.04 -11.83
C ASP A 75 20.68 25.90 -10.60
N GLN A 76 19.57 26.66 -10.57
CA GLN A 76 19.15 27.41 -9.38
C GLN A 76 18.74 26.51 -8.23
N LEU A 77 18.23 25.30 -8.50
CA LEU A 77 17.94 24.30 -7.46
C LEU A 77 19.22 23.69 -6.88
N ARG A 78 20.27 23.51 -7.70
CA ARG A 78 21.57 22.96 -7.27
C ARG A 78 22.49 24.00 -6.64
N ASP A 79 22.38 25.25 -7.07
CA ASP A 79 23.13 26.39 -6.55
C ASP A 79 22.19 27.57 -6.24
N PRO A 80 21.40 27.44 -5.16
CA PRO A 80 20.41 28.44 -4.77
C PRO A 80 21.08 29.69 -4.21
N ALA A 81 20.44 30.83 -4.44
CA ALA A 81 20.73 32.09 -3.77
C ALA A 81 19.56 32.45 -2.85
N LEU A 82 19.87 32.96 -1.66
CA LEU A 82 18.87 33.47 -0.75
C LEU A 82 18.32 34.80 -1.32
N PRO A 83 16.99 34.98 -1.45
CA PRO A 83 16.43 36.22 -2.02
C PRO A 83 16.76 37.45 -1.17
N ASN A 84 17.01 38.61 -1.80
CA ASN A 84 17.38 39.84 -1.08
C ASN A 84 16.29 40.36 -0.12
N ASN A 85 15.02 40.01 -0.34
CA ASN A 85 13.86 40.45 0.43
C ASN A 85 13.15 39.29 1.17
N PHE A 86 13.90 38.27 1.59
CA PHE A 86 13.34 37.13 2.32
C PHE A 86 13.02 37.47 3.79
N SER A 87 12.08 36.74 4.38
CA SER A 87 11.80 36.78 5.82
C SER A 87 11.56 35.36 6.34
N TRP A 88 12.17 35.01 7.46
CA TRP A 88 11.89 33.75 8.15
C TRP A 88 10.40 33.65 8.53
N GLU A 89 9.83 32.46 8.41
CA GLU A 89 8.49 32.15 8.89
C GLU A 89 8.40 32.34 10.41
N LYS A 90 7.20 32.69 10.90
CA LYS A 90 6.94 32.82 12.34
C LYS A 90 7.03 31.48 13.07
N VAL A 91 6.69 30.41 12.36
CA VAL A 91 6.77 29.04 12.85
C VAL A 91 8.12 28.46 12.42
N ALA A 92 8.87 27.91 13.37
CA ALA A 92 10.11 27.17 13.12
C ALA A 92 9.77 25.72 12.72
N VAL A 93 10.61 25.10 11.87
CA VAL A 93 10.56 23.64 11.70
C VAL A 93 11.17 23.00 12.94
N LYS A 94 10.55 21.93 13.43
CA LYS A 94 11.03 21.13 14.58
C LYS A 94 11.73 19.90 14.03
N ILE A 95 13.06 19.88 14.09
CA ILE A 95 13.87 18.76 13.60
C ILE A 95 14.02 17.70 14.70
N PRO A 96 13.88 16.40 14.39
CA PRO A 96 13.58 15.84 13.08
C PRO A 96 12.08 15.89 12.75
N SER A 97 11.76 16.38 11.55
CA SER A 97 10.42 16.30 10.97
C SER A 97 10.48 16.72 9.51
N PRO A 98 9.83 15.97 8.60
CA PRO A 98 9.43 16.55 7.32
C PRO A 98 8.58 17.80 7.57
N TRP A 99 8.81 18.89 6.84
CA TRP A 99 8.00 20.11 7.03
C TRP A 99 6.59 19.97 6.44
N ASN A 100 6.39 19.04 5.50
CA ASN A 100 5.11 18.75 4.86
C ASN A 100 4.36 17.59 5.52
N ILE A 101 4.68 17.26 6.78
CA ILE A 101 4.16 16.07 7.46
C ILE A 101 2.62 16.04 7.59
N ASN A 102 1.97 17.21 7.58
CA ASN A 102 0.51 17.28 7.65
C ASN A 102 -0.19 16.78 6.37
N SER A 103 0.51 16.71 5.24
CA SER A 103 -0.04 16.21 3.97
C SER A 103 -0.40 14.72 4.01
N PHE A 104 0.18 13.96 4.94
CA PHE A 104 -0.03 12.51 5.09
C PHE A 104 -1.39 12.12 5.70
N ALA A 105 -2.14 13.10 6.22
CA ALA A 105 -3.40 12.87 6.93
C ALA A 105 -4.65 12.63 6.06
N GLN A 106 -4.59 12.85 4.74
CA GLN A 106 -5.79 12.82 3.91
C GLN A 106 -6.11 11.39 3.45
N GLY A 107 -7.29 10.88 3.84
CA GLY A 107 -7.94 9.79 3.10
C GLY A 107 -7.92 8.38 3.69
N GLY A 108 -7.47 8.15 4.92
CA GLY A 108 -7.88 6.91 5.62
C GLY A 108 -7.16 6.52 6.89
N GLY A 109 -5.94 6.98 7.18
CA GLY A 109 -5.39 6.95 8.55
C GLY A 109 -5.27 8.37 9.05
N ASP A 110 -5.86 8.70 10.20
CA ASP A 110 -5.69 10.02 10.82
C ASP A 110 -4.29 10.14 11.44
N PHE A 111 -3.25 10.13 10.60
CA PHE A 111 -1.90 10.55 11.00
C PHE A 111 -1.79 12.08 10.94
N VAL A 112 -2.86 12.83 11.24
CA VAL A 112 -2.78 14.28 11.42
C VAL A 112 -1.85 14.54 12.60
N THR A 113 -0.57 14.78 12.31
CA THR A 113 0.38 15.42 13.22
C THR A 113 0.28 16.93 13.08
N TYR A 114 -0.93 17.47 13.21
CA TYR A 114 -1.16 18.88 13.46
C TYR A 114 -1.82 18.98 14.84
N PRO A 115 -1.45 19.96 15.71
CA PRO A 115 -1.11 21.32 15.32
C PRO A 115 0.25 21.94 15.70
N SER A 116 1.18 22.04 14.72
CA SER A 116 2.16 23.16 14.72
C SER A 116 2.65 23.74 13.37
N TYR A 117 2.67 23.04 12.22
CA TYR A 117 3.05 23.68 10.92
C TYR A 117 1.93 24.30 10.05
N PRO A 118 2.13 25.49 9.46
CA PRO A 118 1.18 26.09 8.53
C PRO A 118 0.72 25.16 7.40
N LYS A 119 -0.59 25.17 7.08
CA LYS A 119 -1.19 24.29 6.07
C LYS A 119 -0.60 24.45 4.66
N ASP A 120 -0.12 25.65 4.31
CA ASP A 120 0.49 25.87 3.00
C ASP A 120 1.84 25.14 2.84
N TRP A 121 2.48 24.74 3.94
CA TRP A 121 3.71 23.94 3.91
C TRP A 121 3.51 22.54 3.33
N ASP A 122 2.28 22.02 3.29
CA ASP A 122 1.93 20.72 2.69
C ASP A 122 2.39 20.61 1.22
N THR A 123 2.49 21.75 0.54
CA THR A 123 2.86 21.84 -0.88
C THR A 123 4.25 22.42 -1.12
N VAL A 124 4.98 22.77 -0.05
CA VAL A 124 6.34 23.34 -0.16
C VAL A 124 7.33 22.24 -0.48
N ARG A 125 8.06 22.42 -1.58
CA ARG A 125 9.02 21.44 -2.12
C ARG A 125 10.48 21.87 -2.04
N ALA A 126 10.77 23.09 -1.60
CA ALA A 126 12.13 23.51 -1.29
C ALA A 126 12.11 24.61 -0.23
N GLY A 127 13.22 24.79 0.47
CA GLY A 127 13.33 25.86 1.45
C GLY A 127 14.71 25.98 2.07
N TRP A 128 14.91 27.13 2.70
CA TRP A 128 16.09 27.43 3.50
C TRP A 128 15.81 27.15 4.97
N LEU A 129 16.73 26.46 5.64
CA LEU A 129 16.72 26.25 7.08
C LEU A 129 17.94 26.92 7.70
N MET A 130 17.79 27.49 8.90
CA MET A 130 18.93 28.03 9.64
C MET A 130 18.84 27.71 11.13
N ARG A 131 20.01 27.36 11.69
CA ARG A 131 20.24 27.24 13.13
C ARG A 131 21.59 27.84 13.49
N LYS A 132 21.71 28.29 14.73
CA LYS A 132 22.97 28.74 15.31
C LYS A 132 23.44 27.80 16.39
N PHE A 133 24.75 27.73 16.57
CA PHE A 133 25.38 27.04 17.68
C PHE A 133 26.65 27.78 18.10
N ALA A 134 27.03 27.62 19.37
CA ALA A 134 28.24 28.22 19.91
C ALA A 134 29.40 27.22 19.89
N TYR A 135 30.60 27.73 19.67
CA TYR A 135 31.83 26.97 19.88
C TYR A 135 32.06 26.74 21.38
N LYS A 136 32.51 25.54 21.77
CA LYS A 136 32.98 25.26 23.15
C LYS A 136 34.51 25.23 23.18
N PRO A 137 35.17 25.91 24.14
CA PRO A 137 36.63 25.89 24.28
C PRO A 137 37.25 24.48 24.37
N GLU A 138 36.49 23.51 24.90
CA GLU A 138 36.82 22.08 24.98
C GLU A 138 37.12 21.43 23.62
N TRP A 139 36.70 22.06 22.52
CA TRP A 139 36.91 21.58 21.15
C TRP A 139 38.21 22.06 20.52
N LYS A 140 39.05 22.78 21.26
CA LYS A 140 40.32 23.28 20.73
C LYS A 140 41.20 22.13 20.26
N GLY A 141 41.62 22.21 18.99
CA GLY A 141 42.43 21.16 18.35
C GLY A 141 41.64 19.88 18.03
N LYS A 142 40.31 19.89 18.10
CA LYS A 142 39.45 18.78 17.67
C LYS A 142 38.85 19.06 16.29
N ARG A 143 38.41 18.00 15.61
CA ARG A 143 37.64 18.08 14.36
C ARG A 143 36.16 18.22 14.69
N LEU A 144 35.51 19.13 13.98
CA LEU A 144 34.09 19.43 14.07
C LEU A 144 33.42 18.97 12.78
N VAL A 145 32.52 17.99 12.88
CA VAL A 145 31.90 17.34 11.74
C VAL A 145 30.39 17.37 11.90
N LEU A 146 29.69 18.02 10.97
CA LEU A 146 28.23 17.89 10.90
C LEU A 146 27.87 16.49 10.46
N HIS A 147 26.89 15.89 11.13
CA HIS A 147 26.32 14.60 10.78
C HIS A 147 24.81 14.75 10.69
N PHE A 148 24.25 14.40 9.53
CA PHE A 148 22.80 14.29 9.36
C PHE A 148 22.47 12.84 9.10
N ASP A 149 21.56 12.27 9.89
CA ASP A 149 21.13 10.88 9.72
C ASP A 149 20.40 10.70 8.39
N ALA A 150 19.52 11.65 8.05
CA ALA A 150 18.87 11.72 6.74
C ALA A 150 18.25 13.10 6.46
N VAL A 151 18.41 13.59 5.23
CA VAL A 151 17.71 14.77 4.70
C VAL A 151 17.09 14.38 3.37
N ALA A 152 15.79 14.61 3.22
CA ALA A 152 15.03 14.21 2.03
C ALA A 152 15.29 15.17 0.86
N GLY A 153 16.22 14.77 -0.01
CA GLY A 153 16.46 15.43 -1.30
C GLY A 153 17.80 16.12 -1.42
N PHE A 154 17.91 17.03 -2.38
CA PHE A 154 19.15 17.75 -2.63
C PHE A 154 19.39 18.76 -1.51
N THR A 155 20.53 18.62 -0.84
CA THR A 155 20.91 19.44 0.30
C THR A 155 22.21 20.16 0.03
N LYS A 156 22.27 21.46 0.28
CA LYS A 156 23.51 22.27 0.29
C LYS A 156 23.76 22.79 1.70
N VAL A 157 24.97 22.56 2.21
CA VAL A 157 25.40 22.94 3.56
C VAL A 157 26.25 24.20 3.50
N ILE A 158 25.90 25.21 4.29
CA ILE A 158 26.61 26.49 4.38
C ILE A 158 26.91 26.79 5.86
N ILE A 159 28.18 27.11 6.15
CA ILE A 159 28.63 27.58 7.47
C ILE A 159 29.15 29.00 7.31
N ASN A 160 28.64 29.94 8.12
CA ASN A 160 29.11 31.32 8.16
C ASN A 160 29.20 31.99 6.75
N GLY A 161 28.28 31.64 5.85
CA GLY A 161 28.24 32.15 4.47
C GLY A 161 29.07 31.36 3.44
N LYS A 162 29.86 30.35 3.84
CA LYS A 162 30.67 29.52 2.95
C LYS A 162 30.04 28.16 2.69
N LYS A 163 30.00 27.72 1.42
CA LYS A 163 29.55 26.37 1.03
C LYS A 163 30.55 25.33 1.56
N MET A 164 30.05 24.37 2.35
CA MET A 164 30.86 23.30 2.96
C MET A 164 30.69 21.96 2.27
N GLY A 165 29.50 21.68 1.74
CA GLY A 165 29.20 20.39 1.14
C GLY A 165 27.81 20.31 0.55
N GLN A 166 27.49 19.15 -0.01
CA GLN A 166 26.16 18.83 -0.54
C GLN A 166 25.87 17.34 -0.41
N ASN A 167 24.59 16.97 -0.42
CA ASN A 167 24.11 15.58 -0.45
C ASN A 167 22.94 15.48 -1.43
N TYR A 168 22.88 14.37 -2.17
CA TYR A 168 21.73 14.03 -3.01
C TYR A 168 21.32 12.58 -2.74
N ASP A 169 20.57 12.41 -1.66
CA ASP A 169 20.00 11.15 -1.21
C ASP A 169 18.74 11.49 -0.38
N VAL A 170 17.98 10.49 0.04
CA VAL A 170 16.78 10.67 0.89
C VAL A 170 16.93 10.00 2.25
N PHE A 171 17.72 8.94 2.37
CA PHE A 171 17.66 8.00 3.49
C PHE A 171 18.96 7.86 4.28
N LEU A 172 20.10 8.07 3.61
CA LEU A 172 21.39 7.70 4.16
C LEU A 172 22.13 8.88 4.78
N PRO A 173 22.93 8.63 5.83
CA PRO A 173 23.64 9.68 6.53
C PRO A 173 24.73 10.29 5.66
N PHE A 174 25.05 11.56 5.90
CA PHE A 174 26.22 12.21 5.33
C PHE A 174 26.91 13.11 6.35
N GLU A 175 28.24 13.22 6.20
CA GLU A 175 29.08 14.01 7.07
C GLU A 175 29.75 15.17 6.30
N VAL A 176 29.89 16.32 6.96
CA VAL A 176 30.62 17.49 6.43
C VAL A 176 31.56 18.02 7.50
N ASP A 177 32.87 17.99 7.23
CA ASP A 177 33.86 18.59 8.13
C ASP A 177 33.81 20.12 8.00
N ILE A 178 33.57 20.79 9.14
CA ILE A 178 33.40 22.24 9.22
C ILE A 178 34.52 22.94 9.98
N THR A 179 35.51 22.17 10.45
CA THR A 179 36.51 22.61 11.46
C THR A 179 37.15 23.96 11.12
N ASP A 180 37.55 24.14 9.86
CA ASP A 180 38.35 25.28 9.44
C ASP A 180 37.53 26.58 9.25
N GLU A 181 36.20 26.48 9.26
CA GLU A 181 35.27 27.63 9.07
C GLU A 181 34.54 28.05 10.34
N ILE A 182 34.84 27.37 11.46
CA ILE A 182 34.22 27.66 12.75
C ILE A 182 34.89 28.84 13.43
N LYS A 183 34.08 29.82 13.78
CA LYS A 183 34.44 30.93 14.66
C LYS A 183 34.55 30.39 16.07
N GLN A 184 35.73 30.55 16.68
CA GLN A 184 35.98 30.13 18.06
C GLN A 184 35.30 31.08 19.06
N ASP A 185 35.09 32.33 18.67
CA ASP A 185 34.37 33.34 19.44
C ASP A 185 32.99 33.62 18.80
N GLY A 186 31.95 33.66 19.63
CA GLY A 186 30.58 34.00 19.20
C GLY A 186 29.78 32.83 18.60
N GLU A 187 28.69 33.18 17.92
CA GLU A 187 27.79 32.20 17.29
C GLU A 187 28.26 31.83 15.87
N ASN A 188 28.14 30.55 15.55
CA ASN A 188 28.29 30.03 14.20
C ASN A 188 26.91 29.82 13.58
N GLU A 189 26.76 30.26 12.33
CA GLU A 189 25.51 30.10 11.57
C GLU A 189 25.62 28.89 10.64
N LEU A 190 24.69 27.95 10.80
CA LEU A 190 24.47 26.82 9.91
C LEU A 190 23.21 27.06 9.10
N MET A 191 23.37 27.19 7.78
CA MET A 191 22.26 27.23 6.84
C MET A 191 22.24 25.99 5.96
N LEU A 192 21.04 25.50 5.68
CA LEU A 192 20.79 24.46 4.69
C LEU A 192 19.83 24.99 3.64
N TRP A 193 20.14 24.70 2.38
CA TRP A 193 19.09 24.63 1.36
C TRP A 193 18.71 23.17 1.18
N VAL A 194 17.41 22.89 1.18
CA VAL A 194 16.88 21.57 0.88
C VAL A 194 15.83 21.71 -0.22
N ALA A 195 15.99 20.95 -1.29
CA ALA A 195 15.04 20.83 -2.37
C ALA A 195 14.62 19.37 -2.54
N ASP A 196 13.32 19.15 -2.69
CA ASP A 196 12.71 17.87 -3.05
C ASP A 196 13.48 17.23 -4.21
N ALA A 197 13.85 15.97 -4.04
CA ALA A 197 14.62 15.23 -5.03
C ALA A 197 13.92 15.17 -6.40
N ASP A 198 12.59 15.14 -6.40
CA ASP A 198 11.78 15.07 -7.62
C ASP A 198 11.86 16.36 -8.47
N LEU A 199 12.25 17.50 -7.88
CA LEU A 199 12.45 18.74 -8.65
C LEU A 199 13.64 18.65 -9.63
N LEU A 200 14.55 17.69 -9.41
CA LEU A 200 15.70 17.46 -10.28
C LEU A 200 15.47 16.36 -11.33
N ASN A 201 14.31 15.68 -11.30
CA ASN A 201 13.98 14.59 -12.22
C ASN A 201 14.07 14.99 -13.70
N GLU A 202 14.30 13.99 -14.54
CA GLU A 202 14.38 14.10 -16.00
C GLU A 202 13.32 13.18 -16.61
N PRO A 203 12.07 13.64 -16.78
CA PRO A 203 11.02 12.78 -17.33
C PRO A 203 11.35 12.37 -18.76
N GLY A 204 11.21 11.08 -19.05
CA GLY A 204 11.41 10.51 -20.38
C GLY A 204 10.68 9.18 -20.54
N LYS A 205 10.91 8.51 -21.68
CA LYS A 205 10.30 7.22 -21.98
C LYS A 205 10.74 6.10 -21.01
N TYR A 206 12.00 6.13 -20.58
CA TYR A 206 12.63 5.09 -19.76
C TYR A 206 12.81 5.59 -18.32
N GLY A 207 11.70 5.98 -17.70
CA GLY A 207 11.62 6.51 -16.34
C GLY A 207 12.00 7.99 -16.20
N ARG A 208 12.15 8.44 -14.95
CA ARG A 208 12.28 9.86 -14.60
C ARG A 208 13.28 10.20 -13.49
N ARG A 209 13.49 9.27 -12.54
CA ARG A 209 14.20 9.55 -11.28
C ARG A 209 15.71 9.42 -11.45
N LEU A 210 16.45 10.45 -11.04
CA LEU A 210 17.91 10.43 -10.95
C LEU A 210 18.44 10.01 -9.57
N TYR A 211 17.58 9.99 -8.55
CA TYR A 211 17.93 9.67 -7.17
C TYR A 211 17.38 8.32 -6.73
N VAL A 212 17.79 7.88 -5.54
CA VAL A 212 17.26 6.69 -4.87
C VAL A 212 16.19 7.13 -3.88
N GLY A 213 14.93 6.81 -4.17
CA GLY A 213 13.77 7.37 -3.46
C GLY A 213 12.89 6.34 -2.78
N GLY A 214 13.19 5.05 -2.92
CA GLY A 214 12.42 3.97 -2.30
C GLY A 214 10.93 4.00 -2.65
N SER A 215 10.16 3.32 -1.83
CA SER A 215 8.69 3.30 -1.90
C SER A 215 8.05 4.54 -1.24
N PHE A 216 6.81 4.39 -0.76
CA PHE A 216 5.93 5.44 -0.22
C PHE A 216 6.65 6.62 0.49
N TRP A 217 7.31 6.40 1.63
CA TRP A 217 7.83 7.51 2.47
C TRP A 217 8.80 8.44 1.74
N GLY A 218 9.83 7.90 1.08
CA GLY A 218 10.86 8.71 0.42
C GLY A 218 10.36 9.55 -0.77
N GLN A 219 9.22 9.18 -1.35
CA GLN A 219 8.59 9.91 -2.46
C GLN A 219 7.67 11.04 -1.98
N HIS A 220 7.35 11.11 -0.68
CA HIS A 220 6.37 12.05 -0.15
C HIS A 220 6.96 13.10 0.80
N ILE A 221 8.09 12.83 1.46
CA ILE A 221 8.65 13.71 2.50
C ILE A 221 9.58 14.78 1.95
N ASN A 222 9.67 15.91 2.67
CA ASN A 222 10.63 16.98 2.39
C ASN A 222 11.27 17.50 3.69
N GLY A 223 12.60 17.63 3.71
CA GLY A 223 13.34 18.21 4.84
C GLY A 223 14.18 17.22 5.66
N ILE A 224 14.68 17.69 6.80
CA ILE A 224 15.51 16.90 7.73
C ILE A 224 14.58 16.01 8.56
N TRP A 225 14.45 14.75 8.18
CA TRP A 225 13.45 13.83 8.76
C TRP A 225 14.03 12.83 9.76
N GLN A 226 15.36 12.76 9.89
CA GLN A 226 16.07 12.09 10.99
C GLN A 226 17.03 13.07 11.67
N ASP A 227 17.70 12.63 12.73
CA ASP A 227 18.45 13.51 13.63
C ASP A 227 19.64 14.21 12.97
N ALA A 228 20.02 15.36 13.54
CA ALA A 228 21.20 16.14 13.15
C ALA A 228 22.12 16.33 14.35
N TYR A 229 23.42 16.20 14.13
CA TYR A 229 24.44 16.31 15.17
C TYR A 229 25.66 17.14 14.72
N LEU A 230 26.32 17.76 15.69
CA LEU A 230 27.71 18.19 15.56
C LEU A 230 28.59 17.19 16.31
N LEU A 231 29.40 16.43 15.58
CA LEU A 231 30.34 15.47 16.12
C LEU A 231 31.71 16.13 16.35
N VAL A 232 32.32 15.81 17.49
CA VAL A 232 33.63 16.30 17.89
C VAL A 232 34.59 15.11 18.00
N LYS A 233 35.56 15.06 17.09
CA LYS A 233 36.52 13.96 16.96
C LYS A 233 37.94 14.46 17.30
N PRO A 234 38.83 13.67 17.92
CA PRO A 234 40.22 14.08 18.14
C PRO A 234 40.99 14.20 16.80
N GLU A 235 42.24 14.73 16.79
CA GLU A 235 43.02 14.84 15.54
C GLU A 235 43.41 13.48 14.94
N VAL A 236 43.64 12.48 15.79
CA VAL A 236 43.92 11.10 15.37
C VAL A 236 42.81 10.24 15.93
N TYR A 237 42.01 9.64 15.06
CA TYR A 237 40.82 8.91 15.49
C TYR A 237 40.50 7.71 14.60
N VAL A 238 39.71 6.80 15.17
CA VAL A 238 39.09 5.68 14.48
C VAL A 238 37.86 6.18 13.73
N VAL A 239 37.91 6.16 12.39
CA VAL A 239 36.75 6.51 11.55
C VAL A 239 35.67 5.44 11.67
N ASN A 240 36.05 4.17 11.62
CA ASN A 240 35.18 3.02 11.88
C ASN A 240 35.99 1.76 12.22
N ALA A 241 35.31 0.78 12.81
CA ALA A 241 35.81 -0.57 13.06
C ALA A 241 34.83 -1.59 12.45
N PHE A 242 35.23 -2.28 11.38
CA PHE A 242 34.41 -3.34 10.78
C PHE A 242 34.75 -4.69 11.40
N ILE A 243 33.78 -5.27 12.12
CA ILE A 243 33.94 -6.51 12.85
C ILE A 243 33.50 -7.69 11.98
N LYS A 244 34.44 -8.57 11.64
CA LYS A 244 34.22 -9.76 10.80
C LYS A 244 34.31 -11.02 11.65
N ALA A 245 33.16 -11.56 12.03
CA ALA A 245 33.07 -12.80 12.79
C ALA A 245 33.20 -14.04 11.88
N GLN A 246 34.24 -14.85 12.10
CA GLN A 246 34.49 -16.11 11.37
C GLN A 246 34.38 -17.29 12.34
N VAL A 247 33.15 -17.67 12.65
CA VAL A 247 32.83 -18.71 13.65
C VAL A 247 33.48 -20.05 13.30
N ASP A 248 33.41 -20.45 12.04
CA ASP A 248 34.01 -21.68 11.51
C ASP A 248 35.55 -21.75 11.62
N ARG A 249 36.21 -20.59 11.68
CA ARG A 249 37.68 -20.46 11.76
C ARG A 249 38.17 -20.05 13.13
N ASP A 250 37.28 -19.94 14.12
CA ASP A 250 37.57 -19.41 15.46
C ASP A 250 38.34 -18.07 15.41
N SER A 251 37.93 -17.15 14.53
CA SER A 251 38.64 -15.88 14.32
C SER A 251 37.70 -14.68 14.35
N LEU A 252 37.97 -13.73 15.24
CA LEU A 252 37.38 -12.40 15.22
C LEU A 252 38.38 -11.45 14.57
N GLN A 253 38.07 -10.95 13.37
CA GLN A 253 38.88 -9.94 12.71
C GLN A 253 38.23 -8.57 12.85
N VAL A 254 39.02 -7.54 13.07
CA VAL A 254 38.55 -6.16 13.08
C VAL A 254 39.39 -5.34 12.10
N GLU A 255 38.74 -4.82 11.07
CA GLU A 255 39.33 -3.90 10.10
C GLU A 255 39.04 -2.45 10.54
N TYR A 256 40.07 -1.77 11.01
CA TYR A 256 40.02 -0.38 11.43
C TYR A 256 40.35 0.55 10.28
N THR A 257 39.59 1.63 10.16
CA THR A 257 39.97 2.79 9.35
C THR A 257 40.41 3.91 10.29
N LEU A 258 41.69 4.26 10.26
CA LEU A 258 42.26 5.34 11.06
C LEU A 258 42.51 6.57 10.19
N VAL A 259 42.44 7.75 10.80
CA VAL A 259 42.87 9.00 10.16
C VAL A 259 43.71 9.84 11.11
N ASN A 260 44.71 10.52 10.55
CA ASN A 260 45.48 11.55 11.24
C ASN A 260 45.28 12.89 10.53
N THR A 261 44.47 13.77 11.11
CA THR A 261 44.23 15.12 10.55
C THR A 261 45.24 16.15 11.05
N ALA A 262 46.20 15.77 11.89
CA ALA A 262 47.24 16.69 12.34
C ALA A 262 48.25 16.97 11.22
N ASN A 263 48.89 18.15 11.27
CA ASN A 263 49.95 18.56 10.33
C ASN A 263 51.30 17.87 10.57
N ALA A 264 51.32 16.78 11.33
CA ALA A 264 52.53 16.04 11.67
C ALA A 264 52.25 14.54 11.68
N LYS A 265 53.30 13.75 11.45
CA LYS A 265 53.27 12.29 11.63
C LYS A 265 52.92 11.94 13.07
N ARG A 266 52.03 10.97 13.25
CA ARG A 266 51.63 10.44 14.56
C ARG A 266 51.86 8.93 14.62
N THR A 267 52.22 8.45 15.80
CA THR A 267 52.33 7.01 16.07
C THR A 267 51.46 6.71 17.28
N VAL A 268 50.58 5.73 17.12
CA VAL A 268 49.61 5.31 18.12
C VAL A 268 49.66 3.80 18.30
N ASP A 269 49.37 3.33 19.49
CA ASP A 269 49.11 1.93 19.81
C ASP A 269 47.60 1.69 19.68
N LEU A 270 47.21 0.83 18.73
CA LEU A 270 45.83 0.46 18.43
C LEU A 270 45.52 -0.90 19.06
N GLY A 271 44.53 -0.96 19.93
CA GLY A 271 44.02 -2.22 20.49
C GLY A 271 42.54 -2.11 20.85
N GLY A 272 41.99 -3.12 21.53
CA GLY A 272 40.60 -3.09 21.92
C GLY A 272 40.23 -4.11 23.00
N THR A 273 39.13 -3.85 23.67
CA THR A 273 38.58 -4.71 24.74
C THR A 273 37.15 -5.07 24.39
N VAL A 274 36.80 -6.36 24.48
CA VAL A 274 35.46 -6.88 24.24
C VAL A 274 34.85 -7.33 25.57
N SER A 275 33.68 -6.79 25.88
CA SER A 275 32.86 -7.19 27.05
C SER A 275 31.45 -7.53 26.60
N GLN A 276 30.76 -8.36 27.39
CA GLN A 276 29.35 -8.67 27.12
C GLN A 276 28.50 -7.40 27.23
N TRP A 277 27.60 -7.19 26.27
CA TRP A 277 26.61 -6.12 26.30
C TRP A 277 25.34 -6.62 26.98
N ILE A 278 24.88 -5.90 28.00
CA ILE A 278 23.77 -6.34 28.85
C ILE A 278 22.64 -5.34 28.72
N ASN A 279 21.48 -5.82 28.24
CA ASN A 279 20.24 -5.05 28.25
C ASN A 279 19.69 -4.96 29.68
N LEU A 280 19.44 -3.74 30.15
CA LEU A 280 18.87 -3.40 31.46
C LEU A 280 17.47 -2.76 31.34
N ALA A 281 16.87 -2.75 30.14
CA ALA A 281 15.50 -2.30 29.94
C ALA A 281 14.50 -3.16 30.74
N GLY A 282 13.37 -2.56 31.09
CA GLY A 282 12.29 -3.28 31.77
C GLY A 282 11.61 -4.29 30.84
N LYS A 283 10.63 -5.03 31.36
CA LYS A 283 9.90 -6.04 30.56
C LYS A 283 8.48 -5.62 30.20
N SER A 284 7.98 -4.54 30.77
CA SER A 284 6.65 -4.02 30.44
C SER A 284 6.66 -3.39 29.05
N ILE A 285 5.47 -3.23 28.46
CA ILE A 285 5.29 -2.71 27.10
C ILE A 285 5.89 -1.30 26.90
N THR A 286 5.91 -0.49 27.96
CA THR A 286 6.46 0.88 27.92
C THR A 286 7.94 0.93 28.29
N GLU A 287 8.46 -0.02 29.07
CA GLU A 287 9.88 -0.03 29.50
C GLU A 287 10.80 -0.84 28.60
N ALA A 288 10.30 -1.92 27.97
CA ALA A 288 11.10 -2.81 27.13
C ALA A 288 11.69 -2.09 25.89
N PRO A 289 11.00 -1.11 25.28
CA PRO A 289 11.60 -0.32 24.21
C PRO A 289 12.60 0.74 24.67
N GLU A 290 12.75 1.01 25.98
CA GLU A 290 13.69 2.03 26.47
C GLU A 290 15.14 1.60 26.28
N ILE A 291 16.03 2.56 26.07
CA ILE A 291 17.46 2.30 25.93
C ILE A 291 18.12 2.34 27.30
N LYS A 292 18.41 1.16 27.86
CA LYS A 292 19.15 1.01 29.11
C LYS A 292 20.08 -0.19 28.98
N TRP A 293 21.39 0.04 29.09
CA TRP A 293 22.37 -1.02 28.95
C TRP A 293 23.65 -0.74 29.73
N THR A 294 24.47 -1.78 29.86
CA THR A 294 25.85 -1.66 30.37
C THR A 294 26.77 -2.69 29.71
N LEU A 295 28.09 -2.49 29.83
CA LEU A 295 29.05 -3.56 29.54
C LEU A 295 29.41 -4.29 30.82
N ASP A 296 29.59 -5.60 30.71
CA ASP A 296 30.15 -6.38 31.81
C ASP A 296 31.53 -5.84 32.20
N ASN A 297 31.76 -5.70 33.50
CA ASN A 297 33.04 -5.29 34.08
C ASN A 297 34.13 -6.33 33.80
N LYS A 298 33.74 -7.58 33.55
CA LYS A 298 34.67 -8.64 33.15
C LYS A 298 34.91 -8.60 31.64
N GLU A 299 36.16 -8.37 31.26
CA GLU A 299 36.61 -8.55 29.88
C GLU A 299 36.37 -10.00 29.41
N ALA A 300 35.72 -10.15 28.27
CA ALA A 300 35.51 -11.43 27.61
C ALA A 300 36.66 -11.77 26.65
N LEU A 301 37.19 -10.79 25.92
CA LEU A 301 38.27 -10.96 24.93
C LEU A 301 39.07 -9.67 24.74
N SER A 302 40.38 -9.78 24.52
CA SER A 302 41.27 -8.66 24.19
C SER A 302 41.68 -8.71 22.72
N ILE A 303 41.62 -7.58 22.02
CA ILE A 303 42.23 -7.39 20.71
C ILE A 303 43.68 -6.93 20.94
N PRO A 304 44.69 -7.66 20.43
CA PRO A 304 46.09 -7.36 20.72
C PRO A 304 46.48 -5.96 20.22
N SER A 305 47.26 -5.25 21.03
CA SER A 305 47.73 -3.92 20.65
C SER A 305 48.80 -3.98 19.55
N GLN A 306 48.66 -3.13 18.53
CA GLN A 306 49.62 -2.95 17.46
C GLN A 306 50.00 -1.48 17.31
N LYS A 307 51.30 -1.22 17.19
CA LYS A 307 51.81 0.13 16.88
C LYS A 307 51.55 0.47 15.41
N VAL A 308 50.90 1.62 15.17
CA VAL A 308 50.56 2.12 13.84
C VAL A 308 51.12 3.53 13.69
N THR A 309 51.84 3.76 12.60
CA THR A 309 52.30 5.09 12.18
C THR A 309 51.45 5.60 11.03
N LEU A 310 51.00 6.86 11.18
CA LEU A 310 50.21 7.63 10.22
C LEU A 310 50.97 8.91 9.86
N ALA A 311 51.17 9.18 8.58
CA ALA A 311 51.64 10.46 8.07
C ALA A 311 50.58 11.56 8.30
N ALA A 312 50.97 12.83 8.15
CA ALA A 312 50.03 13.94 8.20
C ALA A 312 48.97 13.79 7.10
N GLY A 313 47.69 13.89 7.45
CA GLY A 313 46.56 13.70 6.54
C GLY A 313 46.30 12.25 6.11
N GLU A 314 47.07 11.26 6.57
CA GLU A 314 46.92 9.87 6.11
C GLU A 314 45.63 9.24 6.66
N LYS A 315 44.87 8.61 5.76
CA LYS A 315 43.82 7.63 6.09
C LYS A 315 44.35 6.23 5.81
N LYS A 316 44.32 5.36 6.82
CA LYS A 316 44.95 4.03 6.76
C LYS A 316 44.03 2.94 7.26
N LYS A 317 44.00 1.81 6.55
CA LYS A 317 43.34 0.58 6.99
C LYS A 317 44.32 -0.30 7.75
N VAL A 318 43.89 -0.86 8.89
CA VAL A 318 44.65 -1.81 9.70
C VAL A 318 43.74 -2.95 10.11
N THR A 319 44.14 -4.21 9.88
CA THR A 319 43.36 -5.38 10.31
C THR A 319 44.06 -6.09 11.45
N LEU A 320 43.35 -6.28 12.55
CA LEU A 320 43.78 -7.11 13.69
C LEU A 320 42.91 -8.36 13.74
N SER A 321 43.45 -9.45 14.26
CA SER A 321 42.72 -10.72 14.37
C SER A 321 43.07 -11.43 15.67
N VAL A 322 42.08 -12.06 16.29
CA VAL A 322 42.25 -12.82 17.53
C VAL A 322 41.39 -14.08 17.52
N ALA A 323 41.87 -15.14 18.15
CA ALA A 323 41.10 -16.36 18.32
C ALA A 323 40.10 -16.23 19.49
N VAL A 324 38.86 -16.66 19.28
CA VAL A 324 37.78 -16.53 20.29
C VAL A 324 37.88 -17.63 21.35
N LYS A 325 38.25 -18.85 20.96
CA LYS A 325 38.47 -20.02 21.85
C LYS A 325 37.30 -20.26 22.82
N GLY A 326 36.07 -20.13 22.31
CA GLY A 326 34.84 -20.34 23.08
C GLY A 326 34.52 -19.27 24.13
N LYS A 327 35.27 -18.16 24.19
CA LYS A 327 35.03 -17.07 25.15
C LYS A 327 33.78 -16.25 24.85
N LEU A 328 33.36 -16.21 23.58
CA LEU A 328 32.15 -15.54 23.15
C LEU A 328 31.08 -16.58 22.80
N LYS A 329 29.90 -16.45 23.39
CA LYS A 329 28.68 -17.18 23.00
C LYS A 329 28.15 -16.65 21.67
N THR A 330 27.63 -17.56 20.83
CA THR A 330 27.12 -17.19 19.52
C THR A 330 25.82 -16.41 19.59
N TRP A 331 25.58 -15.54 18.60
CA TRP A 331 24.31 -14.85 18.41
C TRP A 331 23.38 -15.65 17.47
N SER A 332 22.09 -15.75 17.82
CA SER A 332 20.99 -16.27 17.00
C SER A 332 19.67 -15.61 17.37
N ALA A 333 18.58 -15.91 16.66
CA ALA A 333 17.25 -15.41 17.00
C ALA A 333 16.76 -15.86 18.39
N GLU A 334 17.13 -17.08 18.79
CA GLU A 334 16.78 -17.68 20.08
C GLU A 334 17.74 -17.23 21.19
N THR A 335 18.99 -16.95 20.84
CA THR A 335 20.05 -16.57 21.79
C THR A 335 20.78 -15.32 21.31
N PRO A 336 20.19 -14.12 21.45
CA PRO A 336 20.75 -12.86 20.94
C PRO A 336 21.90 -12.34 21.83
N ASN A 337 22.99 -13.11 21.96
CA ASN A 337 24.16 -12.71 22.74
C ASN A 337 24.92 -11.57 22.03
N LEU A 338 25.02 -10.41 22.69
CA LEU A 338 25.70 -9.21 22.16
C LEU A 338 26.94 -8.86 22.99
N TYR A 339 27.90 -8.22 22.32
CA TYR A 339 29.16 -7.74 22.89
C TYR A 339 29.45 -6.32 22.43
N GLY A 340 30.15 -5.56 23.26
CA GLY A 340 30.70 -4.25 22.92
C GLY A 340 32.21 -4.34 22.72
N LEU A 341 32.70 -3.87 21.58
CA LEU A 341 34.12 -3.62 21.32
C LEU A 341 34.43 -2.16 21.65
N VAL A 342 35.29 -1.93 22.63
CA VAL A 342 35.88 -0.62 22.92
C VAL A 342 37.28 -0.57 22.31
N THR A 343 37.39 0.09 21.16
CA THR A 343 38.66 0.35 20.49
C THR A 343 39.39 1.49 21.19
N THR A 344 40.67 1.34 21.45
CA THR A 344 41.51 2.35 22.12
C THR A 344 42.71 2.70 21.25
N LEU A 345 42.91 3.99 20.98
CA LEU A 345 44.16 4.53 20.45
C LEU A 345 44.94 5.21 21.57
N SER A 346 46.19 4.83 21.77
CA SER A 346 47.07 5.46 22.76
C SER A 346 48.33 6.04 22.12
N SER A 347 48.77 7.20 22.57
CA SER A 347 50.12 7.73 22.28
C SER A 347 50.96 7.62 23.55
N GLY A 348 51.79 6.58 23.63
CA GLY A 348 52.49 6.22 24.86
C GLY A 348 51.49 5.78 25.94
N LYS A 349 51.49 6.47 27.09
CA LYS A 349 50.56 6.18 28.21
C LYS A 349 49.23 6.94 28.12
N THR A 350 49.09 7.83 27.14
CA THR A 350 47.93 8.71 27.01
C THR A 350 46.97 8.15 25.98
N VAL A 351 45.73 7.86 26.37
CA VAL A 351 44.66 7.54 25.42
C VAL A 351 44.29 8.81 24.64
N VAL A 352 44.26 8.72 23.31
CA VAL A 352 43.93 9.85 22.43
C VAL A 352 42.56 9.69 21.77
N ASP A 353 42.05 8.47 21.68
CA ASP A 353 40.72 8.19 21.15
C ASP A 353 40.17 6.88 21.73
N LYS A 354 38.83 6.84 21.89
CA LYS A 354 38.07 5.62 22.09
C LYS A 354 36.88 5.61 21.14
N GLN A 355 36.58 4.44 20.58
CA GLN A 355 35.40 4.21 19.75
C GLN A 355 34.70 2.94 20.20
N TYR A 356 33.37 3.02 20.30
CA TYR A 356 32.52 1.90 20.70
C TYR A 356 31.76 1.32 19.50
N GLU A 357 31.74 -0.01 19.41
CA GLU A 357 30.97 -0.75 18.40
C GLU A 357 30.28 -1.97 19.03
N ARG A 358 28.98 -2.14 18.80
CA ARG A 358 28.23 -3.32 19.25
C ARG A 358 28.23 -4.39 18.15
N PHE A 359 28.34 -5.66 18.54
CA PHE A 359 28.29 -6.78 17.60
C PHE A 359 27.81 -8.08 18.24
N GLY A 360 27.50 -9.07 17.39
CA GLY A 360 27.22 -10.46 17.79
C GLY A 360 28.25 -11.43 17.18
N TRP A 361 28.68 -12.43 17.95
CA TRP A 361 29.56 -13.49 17.45
C TRP A 361 28.74 -14.50 16.64
N ARG A 362 28.68 -14.33 15.32
CA ARG A 362 27.90 -15.23 14.44
C ARG A 362 28.42 -15.24 13.02
N GLN A 363 28.03 -16.24 12.24
CA GLN A 363 28.38 -16.32 10.81
C GLN A 363 27.22 -16.90 10.00
N PHE A 364 26.81 -16.18 8.95
CA PHE A 364 25.89 -16.69 7.92
C PHE A 364 26.69 -17.21 6.72
N LYS A 365 26.25 -18.33 6.15
CA LYS A 365 26.83 -18.90 4.93
C LYS A 365 25.76 -19.50 4.03
N ILE A 366 25.96 -19.35 2.73
CA ILE A 366 25.26 -20.14 1.73
C ILE A 366 26.17 -21.32 1.38
N GLU A 367 25.66 -22.54 1.54
CA GLU A 367 26.32 -23.77 1.11
C GLU A 367 25.37 -24.53 0.19
N GLY A 368 25.74 -24.68 -1.08
CA GLY A 368 24.81 -25.13 -2.13
C GLY A 368 23.67 -24.13 -2.32
N ASP A 369 22.44 -24.61 -2.17
CA ASP A 369 21.20 -23.83 -2.29
C ASP A 369 20.59 -23.47 -0.91
N LYS A 370 21.29 -23.70 0.21
CA LYS A 370 20.77 -23.52 1.57
C LYS A 370 21.54 -22.49 2.38
N LEU A 371 20.84 -21.85 3.32
CA LEU A 371 21.40 -20.90 4.27
C LEU A 371 21.73 -21.58 5.61
N TYR A 372 22.88 -21.23 6.17
CA TYR A 372 23.36 -21.72 7.45
C TYR A 372 23.73 -20.55 8.37
N LEU A 373 23.40 -20.68 9.65
CA LEU A 373 23.85 -19.81 10.73
C LEU A 373 24.68 -20.64 11.70
N ASN A 374 25.93 -20.24 11.93
CA ASN A 374 26.86 -20.91 12.85
C ASN A 374 27.01 -22.42 12.54
N GLY A 375 26.99 -22.79 11.26
CA GLY A 375 27.10 -24.17 10.78
C GLY A 375 25.80 -24.99 10.84
N GLN A 376 24.67 -24.39 11.24
CA GLN A 376 23.36 -25.05 11.28
C GLN A 376 22.43 -24.45 10.22
N ARG A 377 21.70 -25.31 9.51
CA ARG A 377 20.73 -24.86 8.49
C ARG A 377 19.65 -24.00 9.15
N VAL A 378 19.35 -22.84 8.56
CA VAL A 378 18.30 -21.94 9.01
C VAL A 378 17.34 -21.64 7.86
N VAL A 379 16.05 -21.54 8.19
CA VAL A 379 15.00 -21.12 7.28
C VAL A 379 14.40 -19.83 7.81
N MET A 380 14.28 -18.84 6.93
CA MET A 380 13.73 -17.54 7.27
C MET A 380 12.21 -17.56 7.11
N LYS A 381 11.51 -17.14 8.16
CA LYS A 381 10.05 -17.01 8.21
C LYS A 381 9.77 -15.53 8.35
N GLY A 382 9.47 -14.92 7.21
CA GLY A 382 9.50 -13.49 6.99
C GLY A 382 8.16 -12.80 7.14
N ASP A 383 8.25 -11.51 7.48
CA ASP A 383 7.28 -10.46 7.16
C ASP A 383 8.03 -9.36 6.37
N SER A 384 7.28 -8.45 5.77
CA SER A 384 7.78 -7.27 5.08
C SER A 384 6.71 -6.19 5.16
N TRP A 385 7.10 -4.93 5.26
CA TRP A 385 6.14 -3.82 5.34
C TRP A 385 6.71 -2.56 4.71
N HIS A 386 5.84 -1.68 4.21
CA HIS A 386 6.25 -0.34 3.79
C HIS A 386 6.46 0.60 4.99
N PHE A 387 7.44 1.49 4.88
CA PHE A 387 7.55 2.60 5.80
C PHE A 387 6.45 3.64 5.52
N MET A 388 5.48 3.78 6.42
CA MET A 388 4.26 4.59 6.20
C MET A 388 4.23 5.90 7.00
N GLY A 389 5.26 6.18 7.80
CA GLY A 389 5.44 7.48 8.47
C GLY A 389 5.55 7.42 9.98
N ILE A 390 5.03 8.44 10.66
CA ILE A 390 5.41 8.79 12.04
C ILE A 390 5.27 7.64 13.04
N PRO A 391 4.19 6.83 13.07
CA PRO A 391 4.13 5.72 14.02
C PRO A 391 5.28 4.73 13.93
N GLN A 392 5.95 4.63 12.77
CA GLN A 392 7.12 3.78 12.55
C GLN A 392 8.45 4.46 12.90
N MET A 393 8.46 5.76 13.21
CA MET A 393 9.66 6.55 13.54
C MET A 393 10.10 6.38 15.01
N THR A 394 9.95 5.17 15.57
CA THR A 394 10.33 4.89 16.95
C THR A 394 10.68 3.42 17.17
N ARG A 395 11.67 3.17 18.02
CA ARG A 395 12.01 1.81 18.48
C ARG A 395 10.87 1.11 19.22
N ARG A 396 9.90 1.87 19.74
CA ARG A 396 8.65 1.31 20.30
C ARG A 396 7.86 0.52 19.27
N TYR A 397 7.75 1.04 18.05
CA TYR A 397 7.09 0.34 16.96
C TYR A 397 7.88 -0.87 16.51
N ALA A 398 9.21 -0.73 16.35
CA ALA A 398 10.08 -1.85 16.02
C ALA A 398 9.95 -2.99 17.04
N TRP A 399 9.97 -2.69 18.34
CA TRP A 399 9.79 -3.67 19.41
C TRP A 399 8.42 -4.36 19.34
N ALA A 400 7.33 -3.61 19.11
CA ALA A 400 5.99 -4.18 19.01
C ALA A 400 5.83 -5.06 17.75
N TRP A 401 6.40 -4.64 16.62
CA TRP A 401 6.41 -5.43 15.38
C TRP A 401 7.18 -6.73 15.59
N PHE A 402 8.39 -6.66 16.13
CA PHE A 402 9.22 -7.84 16.36
C PHE A 402 8.64 -8.78 17.43
N SER A 403 7.92 -8.24 18.41
CA SER A 403 7.15 -9.05 19.37
C SER A 403 6.02 -9.81 18.66
N MET A 404 5.25 -9.12 17.80
CA MET A 404 4.24 -9.76 16.96
C MET A 404 4.81 -10.89 16.08
N LEU A 405 6.00 -10.69 15.51
CA LEU A 405 6.64 -11.72 14.69
C LEU A 405 6.98 -12.97 15.51
N LYS A 406 7.51 -12.79 16.71
CA LYS A 406 7.75 -13.91 17.63
C LYS A 406 6.45 -14.62 18.00
N ASP A 407 5.38 -13.88 18.24
CA ASP A 407 4.05 -14.45 18.48
C ASP A 407 3.57 -15.25 17.25
N ALA A 408 3.89 -14.81 16.04
CA ALA A 408 3.60 -15.51 14.79
C ALA A 408 4.56 -16.67 14.46
N HIS A 409 5.53 -16.99 15.34
CA HIS A 409 6.62 -17.94 15.07
C HIS A 409 7.49 -17.58 13.86
N ALA A 410 7.48 -16.30 13.46
CA ALA A 410 8.39 -15.72 12.49
C ALA A 410 9.75 -15.40 13.15
N ASN A 411 10.80 -15.30 12.34
CA ASN A 411 12.15 -14.99 12.80
C ASN A 411 12.87 -13.96 11.91
N ALA A 412 12.27 -13.53 10.80
CA ALA A 412 12.91 -12.64 9.84
C ALA A 412 12.00 -11.48 9.40
N VAL A 413 12.60 -10.37 8.99
CA VAL A 413 11.94 -9.21 8.39
C VAL A 413 12.75 -8.71 7.19
N ARG A 414 12.04 -8.36 6.11
CA ARG A 414 12.58 -7.54 5.02
C ARG A 414 12.15 -6.09 5.21
N LEU A 415 13.10 -5.16 5.25
CA LEU A 415 12.83 -3.73 5.47
C LEU A 415 12.48 -3.03 4.15
N HIS A 416 11.30 -3.36 3.62
CA HIS A 416 10.88 -2.94 2.28
C HIS A 416 10.41 -1.47 2.20
N ALA A 417 10.66 -0.71 1.13
CA ALA A 417 11.68 -0.83 0.09
C ALA A 417 12.61 0.39 0.17
N GLN A 418 13.27 0.53 1.32
CA GLN A 418 14.16 1.65 1.63
C GLN A 418 15.02 1.34 2.86
N PRO A 419 16.13 2.06 3.08
CA PRO A 419 16.83 2.00 4.35
C PRO A 419 15.95 2.54 5.48
N TYR A 420 15.73 1.73 6.51
CA TYR A 420 15.00 2.16 7.72
C TYR A 420 15.96 2.90 8.67
N PRO A 421 15.43 3.65 9.66
CA PRO A 421 16.24 4.17 10.77
C PRO A 421 16.98 3.04 11.52
N SER A 422 18.23 3.29 11.94
CA SER A 422 19.11 2.26 12.52
C SER A 422 18.56 1.60 13.79
N PHE A 423 17.66 2.28 14.52
CA PHE A 423 17.05 1.71 15.72
C PHE A 423 16.23 0.43 15.44
N TYR A 424 15.80 0.19 14.19
CA TYR A 424 15.21 -1.10 13.80
C TYR A 424 16.23 -2.23 13.86
N LEU A 425 17.45 -1.98 13.39
CA LEU A 425 18.55 -2.95 13.41
C LEU A 425 19.05 -3.17 14.85
N ASP A 426 19.12 -2.10 15.65
CA ASP A 426 19.42 -2.20 17.08
C ASP A 426 18.42 -3.08 17.82
N MET A 427 17.12 -2.85 17.60
CA MET A 427 16.07 -3.65 18.23
C MET A 427 16.10 -5.10 17.73
N ALA A 428 16.44 -5.33 16.45
CA ALA A 428 16.56 -6.67 15.89
C ALA A 428 17.76 -7.44 16.46
N ASP A 429 18.89 -6.76 16.67
CA ASP A 429 20.07 -7.31 17.34
C ASP A 429 19.73 -7.75 18.77
N GLU A 430 19.03 -6.89 19.51
CA GLU A 430 18.63 -7.10 20.90
C GLU A 430 17.57 -8.20 21.05
N MET A 431 16.59 -8.23 20.15
CA MET A 431 15.48 -9.19 20.21
C MET A 431 15.81 -10.52 19.52
N GLY A 432 16.84 -10.61 18.70
CA GLY A 432 17.09 -11.81 17.91
C GLY A 432 16.10 -11.93 16.75
N ILE A 433 16.08 -10.95 15.85
CA ILE A 433 15.33 -10.99 14.60
C ILE A 433 16.33 -10.91 13.44
N TYR A 434 16.13 -11.71 12.40
CA TYR A 434 16.96 -11.67 11.20
C TYR A 434 16.45 -10.58 10.25
N ILE A 435 17.33 -9.71 9.78
CA ILE A 435 16.97 -8.63 8.86
C ILE A 435 17.54 -8.91 7.47
N LEU A 436 16.66 -8.96 6.46
CA LEU A 436 17.04 -8.72 5.08
C LEU A 436 16.96 -7.22 4.88
N ASP A 437 18.12 -6.57 4.92
CA ASP A 437 18.19 -5.12 4.81
C ASP A 437 18.15 -4.74 3.32
N GLU A 438 17.43 -3.68 2.98
CA GLU A 438 17.11 -3.34 1.59
C GLU A 438 17.44 -1.88 1.24
N THR A 439 18.01 -1.68 0.05
CA THR A 439 18.27 -0.34 -0.50
C THR A 439 16.95 0.38 -0.85
N GLY A 440 17.04 1.67 -1.21
CA GLY A 440 15.91 2.40 -1.80
C GLY A 440 15.80 2.24 -3.33
N LEU A 441 16.51 1.27 -3.93
CA LEU A 441 16.52 1.03 -5.38
C LEU A 441 15.28 0.24 -5.81
N TRP A 442 14.17 0.96 -5.89
CA TRP A 442 12.84 0.45 -6.21
C TRP A 442 12.30 1.11 -7.49
N ALA A 443 11.72 0.30 -8.40
CA ALA A 443 11.32 0.77 -9.73
C ALA A 443 9.81 0.93 -9.97
N SER A 444 8.96 0.43 -9.07
CA SER A 444 7.53 0.23 -9.37
C SER A 444 6.65 1.48 -9.28
N ASP A 445 7.19 2.68 -9.10
CA ASP A 445 6.47 3.96 -9.24
C ASP A 445 6.59 4.63 -10.62
N GLY A 446 7.08 3.91 -11.64
CA GLY A 446 7.52 4.52 -12.90
C GLY A 446 8.96 5.03 -12.85
N GLY A 447 9.67 4.74 -11.76
CA GLY A 447 10.98 4.12 -11.85
C GLY A 447 12.18 5.01 -12.13
N PRO A 448 13.36 4.36 -12.20
CA PRO A 448 14.64 5.01 -12.43
C PRO A 448 14.77 5.53 -13.86
N LYS A 449 15.58 6.58 -14.05
CA LYS A 449 15.95 7.08 -15.37
C LYS A 449 17.03 6.17 -15.98
N GLU A 450 16.63 5.06 -16.58
CA GLU A 450 17.50 3.96 -17.01
C GLU A 450 18.56 4.39 -18.05
N ASP A 451 18.25 5.38 -18.86
CA ASP A 451 19.09 5.96 -19.91
C ASP A 451 19.95 7.15 -19.42
N ALA A 452 20.01 7.42 -18.11
CA ALA A 452 20.87 8.45 -17.52
C ALA A 452 22.00 7.85 -16.65
N GLU A 453 23.25 8.15 -16.99
CA GLU A 453 24.42 7.68 -16.22
C GLU A 453 24.43 8.16 -14.76
N ALA A 454 23.90 9.37 -14.53
CA ALA A 454 23.80 9.93 -13.19
C ALA A 454 22.94 9.07 -12.25
N TYR A 455 21.90 8.40 -12.75
CA TYR A 455 21.10 7.49 -11.93
C TYR A 455 21.94 6.30 -11.43
N TRP A 456 22.67 5.62 -12.32
CA TRP A 456 23.49 4.46 -11.98
C TRP A 456 24.62 4.82 -11.02
N THR A 457 25.23 5.99 -11.21
CA THR A 457 26.24 6.53 -10.28
C THR A 457 25.64 6.76 -8.88
N ASN A 458 24.47 7.40 -8.80
CA ASN A 458 23.79 7.65 -7.53
C ASN A 458 23.33 6.35 -6.86
N ALA A 459 22.88 5.37 -7.63
CA ALA A 459 22.50 4.05 -7.15
C ALA A 459 23.68 3.29 -6.51
N ALA A 460 24.84 3.31 -7.17
CA ALA A 460 26.05 2.69 -6.65
C ALA A 460 26.56 3.41 -5.39
N ASP A 461 26.50 4.74 -5.33
CA ASP A 461 26.85 5.50 -4.11
C ASP A 461 25.92 5.17 -2.94
N HIS A 462 24.61 5.13 -3.20
CA HIS A 462 23.61 4.75 -2.22
C HIS A 462 23.88 3.36 -1.65
N LEU A 463 24.08 2.35 -2.50
CA LEU A 463 24.40 0.98 -2.07
C LEU A 463 25.66 0.92 -1.19
N LYS A 464 26.72 1.64 -1.58
CA LYS A 464 27.97 1.69 -0.80
C LYS A 464 27.73 2.27 0.59
N ARG A 465 27.04 3.41 0.67
CA ARG A 465 26.73 4.09 1.94
C ARG A 465 25.81 3.26 2.83
N PHE A 466 24.83 2.59 2.24
CA PHE A 466 23.91 1.69 2.91
C PHE A 466 24.65 0.54 3.61
N ILE A 467 25.47 -0.23 2.87
CA ILE A 467 26.23 -1.35 3.45
C ILE A 467 27.19 -0.85 4.53
N LEU A 468 27.88 0.27 4.30
CA LEU A 468 28.83 0.83 5.26
C LEU A 468 28.16 1.26 6.57
N ARG A 469 26.91 1.71 6.53
CA ARG A 469 26.12 2.09 7.70
C ARG A 469 25.81 0.87 8.58
N ASP A 470 25.41 -0.24 7.97
CA ASP A 470 24.69 -1.30 8.68
C ASP A 470 25.47 -2.62 8.87
N ARG A 471 26.64 -2.77 8.23
CA ARG A 471 27.38 -4.06 8.18
C ARG A 471 27.85 -4.64 9.52
N ASN A 472 27.81 -3.89 10.62
CA ASN A 472 28.16 -4.41 11.96
C ASN A 472 26.96 -5.04 12.71
N HIS A 473 25.72 -4.83 12.26
CA HIS A 473 24.54 -5.37 12.93
C HIS A 473 24.47 -6.90 12.84
N ALA A 474 24.33 -7.57 13.98
CA ALA A 474 24.29 -9.02 14.06
C ALA A 474 23.08 -9.61 13.32
N SER A 475 21.95 -8.91 13.38
CA SER A 475 20.65 -9.24 12.80
C SER A 475 20.64 -9.29 11.28
N VAL A 476 21.37 -8.40 10.61
CA VAL A 476 21.38 -8.35 9.14
C VAL A 476 21.98 -9.65 8.60
N PHE A 477 21.19 -10.49 7.94
CA PHE A 477 21.68 -11.77 7.39
C PHE A 477 22.07 -11.67 5.91
N GLY A 478 21.54 -10.66 5.21
CA GLY A 478 21.74 -10.44 3.78
C GLY A 478 21.39 -9.03 3.35
N TRP A 479 21.75 -8.73 2.10
CA TRP A 479 21.53 -7.44 1.45
C TRP A 479 20.61 -7.60 0.24
N SER A 480 19.47 -6.93 0.24
CA SER A 480 18.67 -6.75 -0.98
C SER A 480 19.11 -5.48 -1.69
N VAL A 481 19.73 -5.64 -2.85
CA VAL A 481 20.38 -4.54 -3.58
C VAL A 481 19.39 -3.74 -4.43
N CYS A 482 18.26 -4.34 -4.81
CA CYS A 482 17.20 -3.68 -5.58
C CYS A 482 15.88 -4.46 -5.56
N ASN A 483 14.80 -3.81 -6.01
CA ASN A 483 13.47 -4.41 -6.16
C ASN A 483 12.83 -4.05 -7.51
N GLU A 484 12.41 -5.07 -8.26
CA GLU A 484 11.60 -4.98 -9.50
C GLU A 484 12.20 -4.11 -10.62
N ASN A 485 13.52 -3.98 -10.65
CA ASN A 485 14.27 -3.22 -11.65
C ASN A 485 14.12 -3.84 -13.05
N ILE A 486 14.43 -5.14 -13.25
CA ILE A 486 14.30 -5.76 -14.59
C ILE A 486 12.83 -5.91 -15.01
N PRO A 487 11.91 -6.39 -14.14
CA PRO A 487 10.49 -6.48 -14.50
C PRO A 487 9.92 -5.16 -15.01
N VAL A 488 10.22 -4.03 -14.36
CA VAL A 488 9.74 -2.71 -14.80
C VAL A 488 10.36 -2.33 -16.15
N ALA A 489 11.67 -2.50 -16.34
CA ALA A 489 12.32 -2.18 -17.61
C ALA A 489 11.70 -2.97 -18.79
N VAL A 490 11.43 -4.27 -18.59
CA VAL A 490 10.93 -5.16 -19.64
C VAL A 490 9.42 -4.98 -19.89
N TYR A 491 8.63 -5.03 -18.84
CA TYR A 491 7.16 -5.16 -18.95
C TYR A 491 6.43 -3.83 -18.83
N VAL A 492 7.04 -2.79 -18.25
CA VAL A 492 6.42 -1.47 -18.07
C VAL A 492 6.98 -0.44 -19.05
N HIS A 493 8.32 -0.28 -19.08
CA HIS A 493 8.95 0.69 -19.97
C HIS A 493 9.16 0.17 -21.40
N HIS A 494 9.09 -1.15 -21.58
CA HIS A 494 9.46 -1.82 -22.83
C HIS A 494 10.81 -1.32 -23.36
N SER A 495 11.78 -1.27 -22.44
CA SER A 495 13.13 -0.78 -22.69
C SER A 495 13.83 -1.64 -23.75
N PRO A 496 14.61 -1.03 -24.66
CA PRO A 496 15.39 -1.78 -25.63
C PRO A 496 16.41 -2.69 -24.93
N ASP A 497 16.81 -3.78 -25.60
CA ASP A 497 17.76 -4.75 -25.06
C ASP A 497 19.07 -4.12 -24.57
N SER A 498 19.52 -3.01 -25.16
CA SER A 498 20.69 -2.27 -24.70
C SER A 498 20.55 -1.74 -23.27
N LEU A 499 19.38 -1.21 -22.88
CA LEU A 499 19.12 -0.73 -21.53
C LEU A 499 18.92 -1.89 -20.55
N VAL A 500 18.23 -2.95 -20.97
CA VAL A 500 18.07 -4.16 -20.15
C VAL A 500 19.43 -4.81 -19.88
N ASN A 501 20.31 -4.88 -20.88
CA ASN A 501 21.67 -5.38 -20.72
C ASN A 501 22.53 -4.50 -19.81
N LYS A 502 22.37 -3.16 -19.89
CA LYS A 502 23.01 -2.23 -18.95
C LYS A 502 22.58 -2.52 -17.52
N GLN A 503 21.28 -2.70 -17.28
CA GLN A 503 20.75 -3.00 -15.96
C GLN A 503 21.28 -4.33 -15.39
N LEU A 504 21.42 -5.38 -16.23
CA LEU A 504 22.06 -6.62 -15.83
C LEU A 504 23.53 -6.41 -15.39
N GLN A 505 24.28 -5.58 -16.13
CA GLN A 505 25.66 -5.22 -15.77
C GLN A 505 25.72 -4.46 -14.44
N GLU A 506 24.79 -3.54 -14.20
CA GLU A 506 24.74 -2.77 -12.96
C GLU A 506 24.35 -3.64 -11.75
N ILE A 507 23.43 -4.61 -11.92
CA ILE A 507 23.14 -5.59 -10.86
C ILE A 507 24.39 -6.40 -10.51
N ASN A 508 25.15 -6.85 -11.51
CA ASN A 508 26.41 -7.58 -11.26
C ASN A 508 27.46 -6.69 -10.59
N HIS A 509 27.54 -5.42 -10.97
CA HIS A 509 28.39 -4.43 -10.32
C HIS A 509 28.00 -4.20 -8.85
N TRP A 510 26.70 -4.12 -8.55
CA TRP A 510 26.18 -4.03 -7.18
C TRP A 510 26.51 -5.28 -6.33
N VAL A 511 26.43 -6.48 -6.93
CA VAL A 511 26.90 -7.71 -6.28
C VAL A 511 28.39 -7.62 -5.95
N ALA A 512 29.22 -7.11 -6.87
CA ALA A 512 30.66 -6.94 -6.65
C ALA A 512 30.96 -5.93 -5.53
N ILE A 513 30.30 -4.76 -5.55
CA ILE A 513 30.38 -3.76 -4.47
C ILE A 513 30.03 -4.40 -3.12
N THR A 514 28.96 -5.19 -3.08
CA THR A 514 28.50 -5.81 -1.84
C THR A 514 29.53 -6.78 -1.28
N LYS A 515 30.09 -7.65 -2.12
CA LYS A 515 31.15 -8.59 -1.72
C LYS A 515 32.43 -7.89 -1.27
N GLU A 516 32.77 -6.75 -1.87
CA GLU A 516 33.93 -5.95 -1.48
C GLU A 516 33.75 -5.31 -0.10
N LEU A 517 32.59 -4.69 0.14
CA LEU A 517 32.31 -3.92 1.35
C LEU A 517 31.93 -4.80 2.54
N ASP A 518 31.29 -5.93 2.29
CA ASP A 518 30.90 -6.91 3.30
C ASP A 518 31.02 -8.36 2.79
N PRO A 519 32.19 -8.99 2.97
CA PRO A 519 32.38 -10.40 2.63
C PRO A 519 31.80 -11.38 3.67
N THR A 520 31.08 -10.88 4.70
CA THR A 520 30.58 -11.71 5.81
C THR A 520 29.12 -12.14 5.64
N ARG A 521 28.43 -11.59 4.63
CA ARG A 521 27.05 -11.92 4.28
C ARG A 521 26.99 -12.35 2.82
N ASN A 522 26.75 -13.64 2.60
CA ASN A 522 26.71 -14.21 1.25
C ASN A 522 25.32 -14.11 0.61
N TRP A 523 24.29 -13.78 1.39
CA TRP A 523 22.97 -13.50 0.84
C TRP A 523 22.96 -12.10 0.23
N ILE A 524 22.91 -12.07 -1.10
CA ILE A 524 22.73 -10.86 -1.90
C ILE A 524 21.54 -11.15 -2.83
N SER A 525 20.50 -10.34 -2.77
CA SER A 525 19.27 -10.53 -3.54
C SER A 525 18.91 -9.29 -4.35
N GLY A 526 18.24 -9.52 -5.47
CA GLY A 526 17.38 -8.54 -6.11
C GLY A 526 15.96 -9.09 -6.06
N ASP A 527 15.09 -8.45 -5.30
CA ASP A 527 13.72 -8.92 -5.10
C ASP A 527 12.90 -8.75 -6.38
N GLY A 528 12.29 -9.86 -6.84
CA GLY A 528 11.61 -9.94 -8.14
C GLY A 528 12.54 -10.23 -9.33
N GLU A 529 13.87 -10.25 -9.13
CA GLU A 529 14.87 -10.42 -10.20
C GLU A 529 15.13 -11.90 -10.55
N THR A 530 14.12 -12.61 -11.04
CA THR A 530 14.18 -14.10 -11.09
C THR A 530 14.58 -14.72 -12.43
N ASP A 531 14.37 -14.05 -13.56
CA ASP A 531 14.34 -14.72 -14.87
C ASP A 531 15.48 -14.40 -15.83
N ARG A 532 16.54 -13.73 -15.37
CA ARG A 532 17.70 -13.37 -16.20
C ARG A 532 19.04 -13.74 -15.54
N PRO A 533 20.09 -14.01 -16.34
CA PRO A 533 21.38 -14.41 -15.81
C PRO A 533 22.09 -13.22 -15.13
N THR A 534 22.05 -13.21 -13.81
CA THR A 534 22.79 -12.27 -12.95
C THR A 534 23.75 -13.02 -12.02
N ASP A 535 24.71 -12.29 -11.47
CA ASP A 535 25.67 -12.77 -10.47
C ASP A 535 25.06 -12.86 -9.06
N LEU A 536 23.76 -12.56 -8.92
CA LEU A 536 23.03 -12.74 -7.67
C LEU A 536 23.18 -14.20 -7.20
N PRO A 537 23.66 -14.45 -5.97
CA PRO A 537 23.76 -15.79 -5.41
C PRO A 537 22.40 -16.38 -5.01
N THR A 538 21.33 -15.59 -5.09
CA THR A 538 19.96 -15.96 -4.68
C THR A 538 18.96 -15.74 -5.81
N ILE A 539 17.78 -16.35 -5.67
CA ILE A 539 16.60 -16.12 -6.52
C ILE A 539 15.42 -15.80 -5.60
N ILE A 540 15.01 -14.55 -5.55
CA ILE A 540 13.89 -14.13 -4.70
C ILE A 540 12.71 -13.69 -5.56
N GLY A 541 11.64 -14.47 -5.50
CA GLY A 541 10.45 -14.29 -6.32
C GLY A 541 9.41 -13.34 -5.73
N HIS A 542 8.61 -12.76 -6.62
CA HIS A 542 7.42 -11.97 -6.33
C HIS A 542 6.19 -12.71 -6.82
N TYR A 543 5.13 -12.78 -6.00
CA TYR A 543 3.79 -13.27 -6.34
C TYR A 543 3.81 -14.51 -7.26
N GLY A 544 4.36 -15.62 -6.78
CA GLY A 544 4.47 -16.86 -7.54
C GLY A 544 3.41 -17.90 -7.19
N ASP A 545 3.16 -18.82 -8.13
CA ASP A 545 2.38 -20.04 -7.94
C ASP A 545 3.29 -21.28 -7.87
N GLU A 546 2.69 -22.47 -7.86
CA GLU A 546 3.45 -23.73 -7.85
C GLU A 546 4.40 -23.89 -9.06
N ASN A 547 4.05 -23.36 -10.24
CA ASN A 547 4.92 -23.42 -11.41
C ASN A 547 6.15 -22.52 -11.21
N SER A 548 5.95 -21.31 -10.68
CA SER A 548 7.05 -20.41 -10.33
C SER A 548 7.97 -21.03 -9.29
N TYR A 549 7.42 -21.67 -8.25
CA TYR A 549 8.24 -22.31 -7.21
C TYR A 549 9.08 -23.46 -7.77
N LYS A 550 8.49 -24.28 -8.63
CA LYS A 550 9.20 -25.35 -9.34
C LYS A 550 10.31 -24.79 -10.23
N ASN A 551 10.04 -23.71 -10.95
CA ASN A 551 11.04 -23.03 -11.78
C ASN A 551 12.20 -22.51 -10.93
N TRP A 552 11.93 -21.68 -9.92
CA TRP A 552 12.97 -21.04 -9.10
C TRP A 552 13.81 -22.07 -8.32
N SER A 553 13.18 -23.07 -7.71
CA SER A 553 13.87 -24.15 -7.00
C SER A 553 14.78 -24.99 -7.91
N SER A 554 14.48 -25.08 -9.21
CA SER A 554 15.29 -25.86 -10.16
C SER A 554 16.58 -25.18 -10.62
N LYS A 555 16.76 -23.87 -10.35
CA LYS A 555 17.89 -23.08 -10.88
C LYS A 555 19.21 -23.27 -10.10
N GLY A 556 19.23 -24.12 -9.07
CA GLY A 556 20.46 -24.52 -8.34
C GLY A 556 21.10 -23.41 -7.49
N LYS A 557 20.42 -22.27 -7.31
CA LYS A 557 20.77 -21.23 -6.35
C LYS A 557 19.84 -21.32 -5.15
N LEU A 558 20.26 -20.73 -4.04
CA LEU A 558 19.35 -20.50 -2.93
C LEU A 558 18.15 -19.68 -3.42
N TRP A 559 16.94 -20.07 -3.02
CA TRP A 559 15.72 -19.38 -3.43
C TRP A 559 14.77 -19.10 -2.27
N GLY A 560 13.91 -18.11 -2.47
CA GLY A 560 12.91 -17.65 -1.51
C GLY A 560 11.87 -16.74 -2.15
N ILE A 561 11.02 -16.16 -1.33
CA ILE A 561 9.96 -15.24 -1.78
C ILE A 561 9.99 -13.97 -0.94
N GLY A 562 10.14 -12.81 -1.58
CA GLY A 562 10.10 -11.52 -0.91
C GLY A 562 8.67 -11.07 -0.64
N GLU A 563 7.79 -11.28 -1.62
CA GLU A 563 6.39 -10.83 -1.61
C GLU A 563 5.46 -11.92 -2.13
N SER A 564 4.40 -12.22 -1.38
CA SER A 564 3.29 -13.05 -1.87
C SER A 564 2.00 -12.79 -1.09
N GLY A 565 0.90 -13.35 -1.60
CA GLY A 565 -0.42 -13.20 -1.04
C GLY A 565 -1.17 -12.00 -1.60
N MET A 566 -2.50 -12.05 -1.53
CA MET A 566 -3.37 -11.01 -2.07
C MET A 566 -3.89 -10.02 -1.03
N ALA A 567 -3.34 -10.00 0.18
CA ALA A 567 -3.90 -9.25 1.30
C ALA A 567 -4.12 -7.75 0.99
N TYR A 568 -3.18 -7.16 0.25
CA TYR A 568 -3.19 -5.77 -0.20
C TYR A 568 -4.26 -5.44 -1.27
N TYR A 569 -4.41 -6.28 -2.30
CA TYR A 569 -5.21 -5.94 -3.49
C TYR A 569 -6.46 -6.81 -3.68
N GLY A 570 -6.50 -8.02 -3.09
CA GLY A 570 -7.53 -9.02 -3.32
C GLY A 570 -8.93 -8.47 -3.06
N THR A 571 -9.83 -8.51 -4.03
CA THR A 571 -11.21 -8.10 -3.86
C THR A 571 -12.04 -9.21 -3.19
N PRO A 572 -13.26 -8.91 -2.69
CA PRO A 572 -14.22 -9.94 -2.32
C PRO A 572 -14.38 -11.04 -3.38
N ARG A 573 -14.39 -10.69 -4.66
CA ARG A 573 -14.54 -11.68 -5.75
C ARG A 573 -13.34 -12.62 -5.87
N GLN A 574 -12.12 -12.12 -5.66
CA GLN A 574 -10.92 -12.95 -5.70
C GLN A 574 -10.82 -13.88 -4.49
N THR A 575 -11.09 -13.34 -3.30
CA THR A 575 -11.06 -14.11 -2.04
C THR A 575 -12.19 -15.13 -1.93
N ALA A 576 -13.36 -14.88 -2.56
CA ALA A 576 -14.48 -15.80 -2.61
C ALA A 576 -14.16 -17.15 -3.30
N GLN A 577 -13.07 -17.22 -4.07
CA GLN A 577 -12.59 -18.50 -4.62
C GLN A 577 -12.20 -19.50 -3.51
N TYR A 578 -11.92 -18.99 -2.30
CA TYR A 578 -11.46 -19.75 -1.14
C TYR A 578 -12.56 -19.97 -0.09
N ASN A 579 -13.47 -19.02 0.12
CA ASN A 579 -14.52 -19.14 1.14
C ASN A 579 -15.94 -18.68 0.69
N GLY A 580 -16.17 -18.55 -0.61
CA GLY A 580 -17.50 -18.32 -1.18
C GLY A 580 -18.16 -17.01 -0.73
N ASN A 581 -19.46 -17.08 -0.36
CA ASN A 581 -20.26 -15.89 -0.09
C ASN A 581 -19.77 -15.05 1.11
N ARG A 582 -19.01 -15.64 2.03
CA ARG A 582 -18.44 -14.94 3.20
C ARG A 582 -17.60 -13.72 2.78
N SER A 583 -16.83 -13.82 1.70
CA SER A 583 -15.98 -12.72 1.22
C SER A 583 -16.72 -11.42 0.90
N TYR A 584 -18.01 -11.49 0.56
CA TYR A 584 -18.80 -10.32 0.17
C TYR A 584 -19.49 -9.61 1.35
N VAL A 585 -19.51 -10.25 2.52
CA VAL A 585 -20.30 -9.80 3.68
C VAL A 585 -19.57 -8.72 4.49
N SER A 586 -18.28 -8.92 4.74
CA SER A 586 -17.49 -8.04 5.60
C SER A 586 -15.99 -8.20 5.37
N GLN A 587 -15.21 -7.29 5.93
CA GLN A 587 -13.75 -7.37 5.98
C GLN A 587 -13.29 -8.64 6.69
N GLN A 588 -13.95 -9.06 7.77
CA GLN A 588 -13.67 -10.33 8.43
C GLN A 588 -13.82 -11.50 7.45
N GLY A 589 -14.95 -11.57 6.73
CA GLY A 589 -15.19 -12.61 5.74
C GLY A 589 -14.19 -12.60 4.58
N ARG A 590 -13.78 -11.41 4.12
CA ARG A 590 -12.69 -11.30 3.13
C ARG A 590 -11.37 -11.86 3.69
N MET A 591 -11.00 -11.49 4.92
CA MET A 591 -9.74 -11.92 5.54
C MET A 591 -9.68 -13.43 5.83
N GLU A 592 -10.82 -14.11 6.00
CA GLU A 592 -10.89 -15.58 6.03
C GLU A 592 -10.45 -16.21 4.70
N GLY A 593 -10.90 -15.65 3.57
CA GLY A 593 -10.48 -16.11 2.24
C GLY A 593 -8.99 -15.84 1.99
N VAL A 594 -8.48 -14.68 2.41
CA VAL A 594 -7.04 -14.35 2.36
C VAL A 594 -6.22 -15.33 3.22
N ALA A 595 -6.73 -15.72 4.40
CA ALA A 595 -6.04 -16.66 5.28
C ALA A 595 -5.86 -18.05 4.63
N ILE A 596 -6.90 -18.56 3.96
CA ILE A 596 -6.84 -19.85 3.25
C ILE A 596 -5.83 -19.80 2.09
N GLU A 597 -5.81 -18.71 1.33
CA GLU A 597 -4.82 -18.52 0.26
C GLU A 597 -3.39 -18.46 0.80
N ALA A 598 -3.15 -17.66 1.85
CA ALA A 598 -1.83 -17.55 2.47
C ALA A 598 -1.27 -18.90 2.91
N VAL A 599 -2.10 -19.78 3.49
CA VAL A 599 -1.67 -21.15 3.86
C VAL A 599 -1.31 -21.98 2.65
N ARG A 600 -2.05 -21.87 1.54
CA ARG A 600 -1.72 -22.57 0.29
C ARG A 600 -0.40 -22.11 -0.30
N LEU A 601 -0.16 -20.81 -0.31
CA LEU A 601 1.11 -20.24 -0.78
C LEU A 601 2.27 -20.71 0.10
N LEU A 602 2.15 -20.62 1.42
CA LEU A 602 3.18 -21.08 2.36
C LEU A 602 3.42 -22.60 2.26
N ASN A 603 2.36 -23.40 2.05
CA ASN A 603 2.51 -24.83 1.80
C ASN A 603 3.30 -25.10 0.52
N GLY A 604 3.06 -24.34 -0.55
CA GLY A 604 3.85 -24.41 -1.77
C GLY A 604 5.31 -24.04 -1.53
N GLN A 605 5.58 -22.91 -0.86
CA GLN A 605 6.93 -22.47 -0.52
C GLN A 605 7.71 -23.54 0.27
N LYS A 606 7.07 -24.18 1.24
CA LYS A 606 7.66 -25.28 2.02
C LYS A 606 7.85 -26.55 1.20
N LYS A 607 6.87 -26.92 0.37
CA LYS A 607 6.93 -28.10 -0.49
C LYS A 607 8.15 -28.09 -1.41
N TYR A 608 8.53 -26.91 -1.92
CA TYR A 608 9.71 -26.72 -2.77
C TYR A 608 10.97 -26.30 -2.00
N ASP A 609 10.94 -26.38 -0.66
CA ASP A 609 12.09 -26.18 0.23
C ASP A 609 12.75 -24.80 0.10
N ALA A 610 11.94 -23.73 0.03
CA ALA A 610 12.44 -22.36 0.00
C ALA A 610 13.24 -22.03 1.28
N SER A 611 14.25 -21.17 1.16
CA SER A 611 15.05 -20.71 2.31
C SER A 611 14.46 -19.47 2.99
N TYR A 612 13.52 -18.78 2.34
CA TYR A 612 12.79 -17.64 2.89
C TYR A 612 11.31 -17.73 2.52
N TYR A 613 10.47 -17.92 3.54
CA TYR A 613 9.01 -17.93 3.42
C TYR A 613 8.46 -16.55 3.73
N SER A 614 7.49 -16.08 2.95
CA SER A 614 6.92 -14.75 3.15
C SER A 614 5.48 -14.67 2.68
N ILE A 615 4.64 -14.06 3.50
CA ILE A 615 3.42 -13.38 3.07
C ILE A 615 3.67 -11.89 3.27
N PHE A 616 3.33 -11.07 2.27
CA PHE A 616 3.64 -9.65 2.30
C PHE A 616 2.70 -8.88 3.25
N ASN A 617 3.24 -7.90 3.98
CA ASN A 617 2.51 -6.91 4.76
C ASN A 617 1.66 -7.50 5.92
N VAL A 618 2.18 -8.48 6.66
CA VAL A 618 1.46 -9.16 7.76
C VAL A 618 1.19 -8.23 8.93
N VAL A 619 2.15 -7.40 9.34
CA VAL A 619 1.94 -6.40 10.41
C VAL A 619 0.80 -5.43 10.13
N TRP A 620 0.49 -5.19 8.85
CA TRP A 620 -0.58 -4.28 8.48
C TRP A 620 -1.89 -4.99 8.14
N TYR A 621 -1.86 -6.02 7.29
CA TYR A 621 -3.07 -6.72 6.85
C TYR A 621 -3.43 -7.92 7.71
N GLY A 622 -2.48 -8.50 8.44
CA GLY A 622 -2.72 -9.56 9.42
C GLY A 622 -3.32 -9.03 10.72
N LEU A 623 -3.23 -7.72 10.98
CA LEU A 623 -3.69 -7.07 12.20
C LEU A 623 -4.82 -6.05 11.94
N LYS A 624 -5.61 -5.74 12.97
CA LYS A 624 -6.68 -4.73 12.89
C LYS A 624 -6.11 -3.34 13.21
N PRO A 625 -6.41 -2.30 12.40
CA PRO A 625 -6.16 -0.91 12.80
C PRO A 625 -6.82 -0.58 14.13
N LEU A 626 -6.10 0.11 15.01
CA LEU A 626 -6.51 0.34 16.39
C LEU A 626 -7.16 1.71 16.59
N GLU A 627 -8.31 1.72 17.23
CA GLU A 627 -9.10 2.91 17.59
C GLU A 627 -8.47 3.76 18.72
N PHE A 628 -7.20 4.13 18.61
CA PHE A 628 -6.48 4.94 19.60
C PHE A 628 -7.28 6.13 20.10
N GLY A 629 -7.52 6.19 21.42
CA GLY A 629 -8.29 7.26 22.05
C GLY A 629 -9.73 7.41 21.55
N LEU A 630 -10.26 6.54 20.67
CA LEU A 630 -11.63 6.62 20.16
C LEU A 630 -12.51 5.59 20.87
N LYS A 631 -13.23 6.03 21.90
CA LYS A 631 -14.10 5.15 22.71
C LYS A 631 -15.42 4.81 22.01
N ASP A 632 -15.93 5.73 21.19
CA ASP A 632 -17.15 5.52 20.40
C ASP A 632 -16.81 5.37 18.92
N THR A 633 -16.68 4.11 18.49
CA THR A 633 -16.35 3.75 17.11
C THR A 633 -17.55 3.84 16.16
N THR A 634 -18.75 4.18 16.65
CA THR A 634 -19.97 4.27 15.84
C THR A 634 -20.12 5.61 15.11
N ARG A 635 -19.14 6.51 15.29
CA ARG A 635 -19.05 7.81 14.61
C ARG A 635 -17.68 8.00 13.96
N ALA A 636 -17.60 8.95 13.04
CA ALA A 636 -16.34 9.39 12.48
C ALA A 636 -15.40 10.00 13.55
N PRO A 637 -14.08 9.79 13.44
CA PRO A 637 -13.08 10.46 14.28
C PRO A 637 -13.13 11.98 14.17
N LYS A 638 -12.78 12.67 15.25
CA LYS A 638 -12.60 14.12 15.35
C LYS A 638 -11.14 14.45 15.68
N PRO A 639 -10.64 15.67 15.37
CA PRO A 639 -9.27 16.09 15.71
C PRO A 639 -8.93 16.03 17.21
N THR A 640 -9.94 15.98 18.09
CA THR A 640 -9.79 15.89 19.54
C THR A 640 -9.72 14.45 20.07
N ASP A 641 -9.97 13.44 19.23
CA ASP A 641 -9.79 12.03 19.58
C ASP A 641 -8.31 11.65 19.45
N GLY A 642 -7.84 10.54 20.01
CA GLY A 642 -6.47 10.06 19.81
C GLY A 642 -5.54 10.16 21.02
N ILE A 643 -4.25 9.92 20.77
CA ILE A 643 -3.18 9.96 21.76
C ILE A 643 -2.43 11.27 21.62
N PHE A 644 -2.19 11.97 22.72
CA PHE A 644 -1.47 13.23 22.77
C PHE A 644 -0.19 13.06 23.59
N PHE A 645 0.87 13.73 23.17
CA PHE A 645 2.18 13.65 23.79
C PHE A 645 2.53 14.94 24.54
N ASP A 646 3.55 14.87 25.37
CA ASP A 646 4.07 16.02 26.10
C ASP A 646 4.66 17.08 25.16
N ALA A 647 4.89 18.28 25.70
CA ALA A 647 5.43 19.40 24.94
C ALA A 647 6.81 19.08 24.34
N PHE A 648 7.05 19.61 23.14
CA PHE A 648 8.32 19.48 22.42
C PHE A 648 9.50 19.98 23.27
N LYS A 649 10.57 19.18 23.30
CA LYS A 649 11.82 19.44 24.04
C LYS A 649 12.94 19.75 23.04
N GLU A 650 13.58 20.92 23.19
CA GLU A 650 14.73 21.35 22.38
C GLU A 650 15.95 20.44 22.60
N GLY A 651 16.71 20.16 21.53
CA GLY A 651 17.97 19.43 21.61
C GLY A 651 17.85 17.94 21.98
N GLN A 652 16.67 17.35 21.83
CA GLN A 652 16.44 15.92 22.08
C GLN A 652 16.48 15.13 20.76
N PRO A 653 17.24 14.01 20.70
CA PRO A 653 17.18 13.03 19.62
C PRO A 653 15.78 12.43 19.42
N GLY A 654 15.47 12.01 18.19
CA GLY A 654 14.21 11.38 17.83
C GLY A 654 13.05 12.34 17.56
N VAL A 655 12.06 11.84 16.82
CA VAL A 655 10.85 12.61 16.50
C VAL A 655 9.94 12.77 17.72
N GLN A 656 9.31 13.94 17.81
CA GLN A 656 8.42 14.31 18.92
C GLN A 656 7.06 14.75 18.35
N PRO A 657 6.15 13.81 18.04
CA PRO A 657 4.83 14.15 17.56
C PRO A 657 3.98 14.76 18.67
N GLU A 658 3.04 15.62 18.32
CA GLU A 658 2.08 16.18 19.29
C GLU A 658 0.89 15.25 19.52
N ARG A 659 0.54 14.45 18.49
CA ARG A 659 -0.62 13.55 18.51
C ARG A 659 -0.47 12.37 17.55
N LEU A 660 -1.09 11.24 17.88
CA LEU A 660 -1.48 10.16 16.97
C LEU A 660 -3.01 9.98 16.97
N GLY A 661 -3.65 10.03 15.80
CA GLY A 661 -5.10 9.84 15.70
C GLY A 661 -5.55 8.37 15.69
N PRO A 662 -6.87 8.12 15.78
CA PRO A 662 -7.42 6.78 15.66
C PRO A 662 -7.08 6.12 14.33
N TYR A 663 -6.87 4.80 14.36
CA TYR A 663 -6.59 3.93 13.21
C TYR A 663 -5.26 4.22 12.49
N THR A 664 -4.36 4.97 13.10
CA THR A 664 -3.02 5.22 12.56
C THR A 664 -2.12 4.00 12.60
N SER A 665 -2.25 3.14 13.60
CA SER A 665 -1.40 1.97 13.73
C SER A 665 -2.23 0.71 13.95
N THR A 666 -1.68 -0.42 13.53
CA THR A 666 -2.13 -1.76 13.93
C THR A 666 -1.43 -2.23 15.22
N LEU A 667 -0.37 -1.53 15.64
CA LEU A 667 0.44 -1.81 16.81
C LEU A 667 0.32 -0.70 17.85
N ASN A 668 0.15 -1.09 19.11
CA ASN A 668 0.08 -0.24 20.29
C ASN A 668 1.21 -0.59 21.26
N PRO A 669 2.38 0.06 21.17
CA PRO A 669 3.49 -0.16 22.10
C PRO A 669 3.27 0.56 23.46
N GLY A 670 2.03 0.54 23.96
CA GLY A 670 1.63 1.13 25.24
C GLY A 670 1.09 2.56 25.17
N TYR A 671 0.80 3.10 23.98
CA TYR A 671 0.22 4.43 23.81
C TYR A 671 -1.17 4.56 24.44
N ASP A 672 -2.02 3.55 24.24
CA ASP A 672 -3.35 3.47 24.81
C ASP A 672 -3.45 2.25 25.74
N PRO A 673 -3.45 2.43 27.07
CA PRO A 673 -3.51 1.31 28.01
C PRO A 673 -4.85 0.57 27.99
N SER A 674 -5.89 1.10 27.32
CA SER A 674 -7.18 0.42 27.16
C SER A 674 -7.22 -0.58 26.00
N LEU A 675 -6.21 -0.55 25.14
CA LEU A 675 -6.07 -1.44 23.97
C LEU A 675 -4.91 -2.43 24.18
N PRO A 676 -4.99 -3.66 23.63
CA PRO A 676 -3.85 -4.56 23.62
C PRO A 676 -2.75 -4.05 22.67
N MET A 677 -1.61 -4.75 22.63
CA MET A 677 -0.55 -4.43 21.67
C MET A 677 -1.02 -4.54 20.22
N TYR A 678 -1.89 -5.50 19.91
CA TYR A 678 -2.55 -5.63 18.61
C TYR A 678 -3.81 -6.49 18.70
N HIS A 679 -4.65 -6.40 17.67
CA HIS A 679 -5.75 -7.35 17.41
C HIS A 679 -5.50 -8.07 16.09
N THR A 680 -5.87 -9.34 15.99
CA THR A 680 -5.56 -10.17 14.82
C THR A 680 -6.74 -10.30 13.86
N TRP A 681 -6.44 -10.41 12.57
CA TRP A 681 -7.32 -10.98 11.55
C TRP A 681 -7.05 -12.49 11.40
N PRO A 682 -7.96 -13.26 10.76
CA PRO A 682 -7.73 -14.66 10.44
C PRO A 682 -6.40 -14.94 9.71
N LEU A 683 -5.92 -13.99 8.89
CA LEU A 683 -4.62 -14.09 8.21
C LEU A 683 -3.46 -14.29 9.18
N PHE A 684 -3.38 -13.52 10.27
CA PHE A 684 -2.31 -13.66 11.25
C PHE A 684 -2.32 -15.04 11.90
N ASN A 685 -3.50 -15.53 12.30
CA ASN A 685 -3.63 -16.85 12.93
C ASN A 685 -3.20 -17.97 11.97
N ALA A 686 -3.50 -17.82 10.67
CA ALA A 686 -3.10 -18.78 9.64
C ALA A 686 -1.58 -18.78 9.39
N ILE A 687 -0.96 -17.60 9.41
CA ILE A 687 0.50 -17.47 9.33
C ILE A 687 1.16 -18.06 10.57
N GLN A 688 0.66 -17.75 11.76
CA GLN A 688 1.14 -18.32 13.03
C GLN A 688 1.10 -19.85 13.00
N ALA A 689 -0.03 -20.44 12.60
CA ALA A 689 -0.17 -21.88 12.47
C ALA A 689 0.81 -22.47 11.45
N SER A 690 1.02 -21.79 10.32
CA SER A 690 1.96 -22.23 9.29
C SER A 690 3.41 -22.14 9.78
N TYR A 691 3.82 -21.02 10.38
CA TYR A 691 5.20 -20.79 10.80
C TYR A 691 5.62 -21.60 12.03
N ALA A 692 4.68 -22.20 12.78
CA ALA A 692 4.99 -23.15 13.85
C ALA A 692 5.78 -24.39 13.38
N THR A 693 5.76 -24.71 12.09
CA THR A 693 6.47 -25.86 11.50
C THR A 693 7.06 -25.55 10.13
N ASN A 694 8.14 -26.26 9.77
CA ASN A 694 8.71 -26.18 8.43
C ASN A 694 7.98 -27.10 7.42
N ALA A 695 7.07 -27.96 7.89
CA ALA A 695 6.24 -28.80 7.04
C ALA A 695 4.97 -28.06 6.57
N PRO A 696 4.39 -28.43 5.41
CA PRO A 696 3.05 -28.01 5.03
C PRO A 696 2.01 -28.39 6.09
N ILE A 697 0.99 -27.55 6.27
CA ILE A 697 -0.10 -27.76 7.23
C ILE A 697 -1.45 -28.00 6.53
N SER A 698 -2.36 -28.71 7.19
CA SER A 698 -3.75 -28.95 6.74
C SER A 698 -4.76 -28.16 7.58
N GLY A 699 -6.06 -28.23 7.25
CA GLY A 699 -7.14 -27.60 8.03
C GLY A 699 -7.55 -26.20 7.54
N TYR A 700 -6.94 -25.72 6.46
CA TYR A 700 -7.35 -24.52 5.73
C TYR A 700 -7.82 -24.91 4.32
N ASP A 701 -8.92 -25.66 4.28
CA ASP A 701 -9.53 -26.11 3.02
C ASP A 701 -10.44 -25.05 2.43
N LYS A 702 -10.78 -25.20 1.13
CA LYS A 702 -11.78 -24.33 0.51
C LYS A 702 -13.11 -24.55 1.22
N ILE A 703 -13.72 -23.47 1.70
CA ILE A 703 -15.08 -23.53 2.22
C ILE A 703 -16.02 -23.35 1.03
N GLU A 704 -16.71 -24.42 0.64
CA GLU A 704 -17.77 -24.34 -0.37
C GLU A 704 -19.05 -23.77 0.26
N ASP A 705 -19.26 -22.46 0.09
CA ASP A 705 -20.55 -21.83 0.31
C ASP A 705 -21.23 -21.69 -1.07
N LYS A 706 -21.91 -22.76 -1.51
CA LYS A 706 -22.69 -22.78 -2.75
C LYS A 706 -24.09 -22.22 -2.48
N PRO A 707 -24.64 -21.34 -3.34
CA PRO A 707 -26.03 -20.92 -3.22
C PRO A 707 -26.95 -22.14 -3.33
N ALA A 708 -27.92 -22.25 -2.44
CA ALA A 708 -28.94 -23.29 -2.51
C ALA A 708 -29.71 -23.16 -3.83
N THR A 709 -29.69 -24.21 -4.64
CA THR A 709 -30.57 -24.34 -5.80
C THR A 709 -31.86 -25.00 -5.32
N ASN A 710 -32.88 -24.21 -5.03
CA ASN A 710 -34.22 -24.75 -4.83
C ASN A 710 -34.80 -25.18 -6.19
N GLU A 711 -35.65 -26.20 -6.18
CA GLU A 711 -36.44 -26.55 -7.36
C GLU A 711 -37.28 -25.34 -7.78
N LYS A 712 -37.22 -25.02 -9.08
CA LYS A 712 -37.90 -23.88 -9.70
C LYS A 712 -39.42 -23.96 -9.48
N GLN A 713 -39.96 -23.38 -8.41
CA GLN A 713 -41.35 -22.96 -8.39
C GLN A 713 -41.45 -21.64 -9.14
N LYS A 714 -41.47 -21.72 -10.48
CA LYS A 714 -41.79 -20.56 -11.30
C LYS A 714 -43.27 -20.26 -11.18
N THR A 715 -43.61 -19.21 -10.44
CA THR A 715 -44.94 -18.59 -10.56
C THR A 715 -45.08 -18.10 -11.99
N SER A 716 -46.06 -18.63 -12.72
CA SER A 716 -46.36 -18.17 -14.08
C SER A 716 -47.56 -17.23 -14.03
N TYR A 717 -47.38 -16.01 -14.51
CA TYR A 717 -48.47 -15.05 -14.63
C TYR A 717 -49.10 -15.12 -16.02
N SER A 718 -50.43 -15.03 -16.04
CA SER A 718 -51.20 -14.94 -17.29
C SER A 718 -51.04 -13.58 -17.98
N LYS A 719 -50.74 -12.52 -17.21
CA LYS A 719 -50.55 -11.14 -17.69
C LYS A 719 -49.61 -10.36 -16.76
N ILE A 720 -48.91 -9.38 -17.32
CA ILE A 720 -48.03 -8.46 -16.58
C ILE A 720 -48.47 -7.04 -16.92
N MET A 721 -48.64 -6.17 -15.93
CA MET A 721 -49.02 -4.77 -16.14
C MET A 721 -48.05 -3.85 -15.42
N ILE A 722 -47.70 -2.72 -16.04
CA ILE A 722 -46.90 -1.67 -15.42
C ILE A 722 -47.82 -0.48 -15.13
N LEU A 723 -47.84 -0.03 -13.87
CA LEU A 723 -48.58 1.14 -13.41
C LEU A 723 -47.58 2.26 -13.10
N SER A 724 -47.61 3.36 -13.86
CA SER A 724 -46.75 4.52 -13.66
C SER A 724 -47.48 5.81 -14.00
N ALA A 725 -47.22 6.85 -13.21
CA ALA A 725 -47.60 8.23 -13.46
C ALA A 725 -46.47 9.05 -14.12
N ASP A 726 -45.36 8.39 -14.51
CA ASP A 726 -44.25 9.03 -15.20
C ASP A 726 -44.69 9.49 -16.60
N PRO A 727 -44.67 10.81 -16.91
CA PRO A 727 -45.02 11.30 -18.25
C PRO A 727 -44.06 10.80 -19.33
N GLU A 728 -42.84 10.41 -18.97
CA GLU A 728 -41.84 9.88 -19.91
C GLU A 728 -41.87 8.34 -20.00
N ALA A 729 -42.71 7.68 -19.19
CA ALA A 729 -42.86 6.22 -19.15
C ALA A 729 -41.53 5.45 -19.08
N LYS A 730 -40.53 5.95 -18.34
CA LYS A 730 -39.14 5.43 -18.38
C LYS A 730 -39.04 3.97 -17.95
N LEU A 731 -39.78 3.57 -16.91
CA LEU A 731 -39.79 2.19 -16.44
C LEU A 731 -40.39 1.24 -17.48
N ALA A 732 -41.52 1.64 -18.09
CA ALA A 732 -42.15 0.88 -19.15
C ALA A 732 -41.28 0.81 -20.41
N GLY A 733 -40.59 1.91 -20.76
CA GLY A 733 -39.61 1.96 -21.84
C GLY A 733 -38.46 0.97 -21.61
N LEU A 734 -37.85 0.98 -20.43
CA LEU A 734 -36.80 0.02 -20.06
C LEU A 734 -37.27 -1.43 -20.19
N PHE A 735 -38.49 -1.73 -19.74
CA PHE A 735 -39.03 -3.09 -19.76
C PHE A 735 -39.37 -3.53 -21.19
N LYS A 736 -39.82 -2.58 -22.03
CA LYS A 736 -40.00 -2.79 -23.45
C LYS A 736 -38.66 -3.06 -24.15
N ASP A 737 -37.60 -2.35 -23.78
CA ASP A 737 -36.24 -2.57 -24.31
C ASP A 737 -35.71 -3.96 -23.91
N LEU A 738 -36.03 -4.41 -22.70
CA LEU A 738 -35.82 -5.80 -22.24
C LEU A 738 -36.79 -6.81 -22.88
N GLY A 739 -37.72 -6.35 -23.71
CA GLY A 739 -38.75 -7.13 -24.39
C GLY A 739 -39.73 -7.88 -23.48
N VAL A 740 -40.02 -7.32 -22.31
CA VAL A 740 -41.11 -7.74 -21.43
C VAL A 740 -42.46 -7.56 -22.14
N GLN A 741 -43.32 -8.58 -22.06
CA GLN A 741 -44.66 -8.53 -22.65
C GLN A 741 -45.69 -7.99 -21.63
N THR A 742 -46.08 -6.72 -21.79
CA THR A 742 -47.08 -6.06 -20.93
C THR A 742 -48.49 -6.10 -21.52
N ALA A 743 -49.50 -6.20 -20.65
CA ALA A 743 -50.91 -6.11 -21.00
C ALA A 743 -51.45 -4.70 -20.76
N ASP A 744 -52.27 -4.20 -21.69
CA ASP A 744 -52.89 -2.87 -21.59
C ASP A 744 -54.07 -2.83 -20.61
N LYS A 745 -54.69 -3.98 -20.32
CA LYS A 745 -55.85 -4.12 -19.42
C LYS A 745 -55.80 -5.41 -18.61
N LEU A 746 -56.17 -5.30 -17.33
CA LEU A 746 -56.37 -6.43 -16.41
C LEU A 746 -57.82 -6.51 -15.94
N SER A 747 -58.29 -7.73 -15.72
CA SER A 747 -59.53 -8.05 -14.98
C SER A 747 -59.17 -8.42 -13.54
N ALA A 748 -60.10 -8.18 -12.60
CA ALA A 748 -59.98 -8.59 -11.19
C ALA A 748 -59.89 -10.13 -10.98
N THR A 749 -60.05 -10.91 -12.05
CA THR A 749 -59.93 -12.39 -12.08
C THR A 749 -58.61 -12.89 -12.68
N ASP A 750 -57.77 -12.00 -13.21
CA ASP A 750 -56.51 -12.41 -13.85
C ASP A 750 -55.46 -12.79 -12.78
N HIS A 751 -54.79 -13.92 -12.96
CA HIS A 751 -53.58 -14.25 -12.20
C HIS A 751 -52.41 -13.48 -12.81
N ALA A 752 -52.14 -12.29 -12.29
CA ALA A 752 -51.27 -11.29 -12.92
C ALA A 752 -50.16 -10.79 -11.98
N LEU A 753 -49.09 -10.27 -12.58
CA LEU A 753 -48.08 -9.46 -11.90
C LEU A 753 -48.34 -7.99 -12.21
N ILE A 754 -48.54 -7.17 -11.18
CA ILE A 754 -48.60 -5.71 -11.33
C ILE A 754 -47.30 -5.12 -10.84
N ILE A 755 -46.59 -4.42 -11.73
CA ILE A 755 -45.38 -3.66 -11.39
C ILE A 755 -45.76 -2.20 -11.22
N VAL A 756 -45.65 -1.68 -10.00
CA VAL A 756 -45.90 -0.27 -9.69
C VAL A 756 -44.59 0.49 -9.73
N ASP A 757 -44.53 1.54 -10.53
CA ASP A 757 -43.41 2.48 -10.55
C ASP A 757 -43.36 3.24 -9.22
N GLY A 758 -42.47 2.82 -8.32
CA GLY A 758 -42.34 3.44 -7.00
C GLY A 758 -41.81 4.87 -7.05
N LYS A 759 -41.17 5.28 -8.16
CA LYS A 759 -40.67 6.64 -8.36
C LYS A 759 -41.77 7.60 -8.81
N PHE A 760 -42.74 7.08 -9.55
CA PHE A 760 -43.92 7.80 -10.01
C PHE A 760 -45.20 6.96 -9.82
N PRO A 761 -45.60 6.66 -8.56
CA PRO A 761 -46.73 5.78 -8.31
C PRO A 761 -48.04 6.50 -8.64
N PRO A 762 -48.97 5.86 -9.39
CA PRO A 762 -50.31 6.41 -9.56
C PRO A 762 -51.01 6.58 -8.21
N THR A 763 -51.81 7.64 -8.05
CA THR A 763 -52.53 7.93 -6.80
C THR A 763 -54.04 7.79 -6.94
N ASP A 764 -54.51 7.38 -8.11
CA ASP A 764 -55.93 7.19 -8.37
C ASP A 764 -56.46 5.93 -7.67
N LYS A 765 -57.71 5.98 -7.21
CA LYS A 765 -58.34 4.87 -6.47
C LYS A 765 -58.47 3.59 -7.31
N SER A 766 -58.51 3.69 -8.64
CA SER A 766 -58.72 2.54 -9.52
C SER A 766 -57.48 1.65 -9.59
N SER A 767 -56.29 2.25 -9.73
CA SER A 767 -54.99 1.58 -9.66
C SER A 767 -54.77 0.85 -8.33
N ILE A 768 -55.08 1.52 -7.22
CA ILE A 768 -54.96 0.96 -5.85
C ILE A 768 -55.92 -0.21 -5.63
N SER A 769 -57.18 -0.07 -6.08
CA SER A 769 -58.19 -1.13 -5.92
C SER A 769 -57.88 -2.35 -6.80
N LEU A 770 -57.33 -2.13 -8.00
CA LEU A 770 -56.90 -3.20 -8.91
C LEU A 770 -55.80 -4.05 -8.28
N CYS A 771 -54.80 -3.40 -7.67
CA CYS A 771 -53.74 -4.06 -6.90
C CYS A 771 -54.30 -4.99 -5.80
N SER A 772 -55.25 -4.47 -5.01
CA SER A 772 -55.91 -5.26 -3.95
C SER A 772 -56.72 -6.44 -4.52
N ALA A 773 -57.36 -6.27 -5.67
CA ALA A 773 -58.13 -7.33 -6.32
C ALA A 773 -57.23 -8.47 -6.82
N VAL A 774 -56.09 -8.14 -7.46
CA VAL A 774 -55.13 -9.10 -7.99
C VAL A 774 -54.50 -9.94 -6.87
N THR A 775 -54.08 -9.33 -5.77
CA THR A 775 -53.48 -10.05 -4.62
C THR A 775 -54.47 -10.99 -3.92
N ASN A 776 -55.75 -10.63 -3.85
CA ASN A 776 -56.80 -11.52 -3.32
C ASN A 776 -57.07 -12.75 -4.19
N LYS A 777 -56.61 -12.77 -5.45
CA LYS A 777 -56.73 -13.89 -6.40
C LYS A 777 -55.41 -14.63 -6.66
N GLY A 778 -54.38 -14.36 -5.86
CA GLY A 778 -53.09 -15.05 -5.94
C GLY A 778 -52.08 -14.40 -6.90
N GLY A 779 -52.40 -13.27 -7.52
CA GLY A 779 -51.40 -12.48 -8.26
C GLY A 779 -50.52 -11.65 -7.34
N ASP A 780 -49.38 -11.19 -7.85
CA ASP A 780 -48.37 -10.46 -7.06
C ASP A 780 -48.29 -9.00 -7.47
N ILE A 781 -47.92 -8.14 -6.51
CA ILE A 781 -47.57 -6.73 -6.75
C ILE A 781 -46.08 -6.55 -6.52
N PHE A 782 -45.42 -5.83 -7.41
CA PHE A 782 -44.02 -5.47 -7.30
C PHE A 782 -43.84 -3.96 -7.41
N ILE A 783 -43.61 -3.29 -6.28
CA ILE A 783 -43.34 -1.84 -6.23
C ILE A 783 -41.84 -1.62 -6.40
N TRP A 784 -41.44 -0.90 -7.46
CA TRP A 784 -40.03 -0.78 -7.86
C TRP A 784 -39.52 0.67 -7.86
N GLY A 785 -38.46 0.94 -7.08
CA GLY A 785 -37.62 2.13 -7.28
C GLY A 785 -38.11 3.39 -6.57
N ALA A 786 -38.81 3.24 -5.44
CA ALA A 786 -39.27 4.38 -4.65
C ALA A 786 -38.12 5.28 -4.14
N ASN A 787 -38.44 6.55 -3.91
CA ASN A 787 -37.51 7.57 -3.46
C ASN A 787 -38.08 8.36 -2.27
N GLU A 788 -37.35 9.35 -1.78
CA GLU A 788 -37.70 10.16 -0.61
C GLU A 788 -39.00 10.98 -0.75
N LYS A 789 -39.51 11.16 -1.98
CA LYS A 789 -40.71 11.95 -2.28
C LYS A 789 -41.98 11.11 -2.41
N THR A 790 -41.85 9.80 -2.58
CA THR A 790 -42.97 8.90 -2.84
C THR A 790 -43.50 8.04 -1.69
N PRO A 791 -42.99 8.05 -0.42
CA PRO A 791 -43.49 7.13 0.60
C PRO A 791 -44.99 7.21 0.86
N ALA A 792 -45.57 8.43 0.88
CA ALA A 792 -47.00 8.62 1.10
C ALA A 792 -47.87 7.99 -0.01
N ALA A 793 -47.44 8.11 -1.26
CA ALA A 793 -48.15 7.52 -2.40
C ALA A 793 -47.96 5.99 -2.43
N VAL A 794 -46.75 5.49 -2.18
CA VAL A 794 -46.45 4.05 -2.07
C VAL A 794 -47.22 3.40 -0.92
N ALA A 795 -47.36 4.08 0.22
CA ALA A 795 -48.10 3.57 1.39
C ALA A 795 -49.56 3.21 1.05
N SER A 796 -50.16 3.82 0.03
CA SER A 796 -51.52 3.51 -0.40
C SER A 796 -51.65 2.10 -1.02
N TYR A 797 -50.54 1.47 -1.39
CA TYR A 797 -50.45 0.11 -1.94
C TYR A 797 -50.00 -0.92 -0.90
N LEU A 798 -49.70 -0.51 0.33
CA LEU A 798 -49.10 -1.36 1.36
C LEU A 798 -50.04 -1.53 2.57
N PRO A 799 -50.01 -2.70 3.25
CA PRO A 799 -50.82 -2.95 4.44
C PRO A 799 -50.32 -2.23 5.71
N TYR A 800 -49.10 -1.70 5.66
CA TYR A 800 -48.47 -0.98 6.78
C TYR A 800 -47.75 0.27 6.30
N ALA A 801 -47.54 1.19 7.24
CA ALA A 801 -46.78 2.40 6.99
C ALA A 801 -45.36 2.07 6.52
N VAL A 802 -44.89 2.86 5.55
CA VAL A 802 -43.56 2.75 4.97
C VAL A 802 -42.88 4.10 4.99
N ASN A 803 -41.58 4.08 5.21
CA ASN A 803 -40.71 5.22 5.01
C ASN A 803 -39.49 4.76 4.19
N VAL A 804 -38.70 5.71 3.70
CA VAL A 804 -37.40 5.42 3.13
C VAL A 804 -36.35 6.32 3.76
N VAL A 805 -35.15 5.79 3.93
CA VAL A 805 -34.02 6.47 4.57
C VAL A 805 -32.84 6.56 3.62
N ASP A 806 -32.07 7.65 3.68
CA ASP A 806 -30.88 7.81 2.84
C ASP A 806 -29.83 6.76 3.22
N ARG A 807 -29.54 5.87 2.26
CA ARG A 807 -28.48 4.87 2.37
C ARG A 807 -28.11 4.38 0.98
N LYS A 808 -26.93 4.79 0.54
CA LYS A 808 -26.38 4.43 -0.76
C LYS A 808 -25.68 3.07 -0.70
N ALA A 809 -25.86 2.25 -1.73
CA ALA A 809 -25.21 0.94 -1.81
C ALA A 809 -24.93 0.50 -3.25
N THR A 810 -23.88 -0.30 -3.40
CA THR A 810 -23.51 -0.98 -4.66
C THR A 810 -23.30 -2.48 -4.49
N SER A 811 -23.45 -2.99 -3.28
CA SER A 811 -23.38 -4.41 -2.98
C SER A 811 -24.47 -4.73 -1.97
N PHE A 812 -25.06 -5.92 -2.09
CA PHE A 812 -26.19 -6.33 -1.27
C PHE A 812 -25.96 -7.70 -0.66
N ILE A 813 -26.63 -7.95 0.45
CA ILE A 813 -26.64 -9.23 1.16
C ILE A 813 -28.01 -9.86 1.00
N LYS A 814 -28.02 -11.14 0.65
CA LYS A 814 -29.24 -11.95 0.69
C LYS A 814 -29.57 -12.27 2.14
N GLU A 815 -30.68 -11.76 2.63
CA GLU A 815 -31.13 -11.92 4.02
C GLU A 815 -32.04 -13.14 4.20
N SER A 816 -32.72 -13.56 3.14
CA SER A 816 -33.63 -14.71 3.16
C SER A 816 -33.83 -15.31 1.78
N ASP A 817 -34.17 -16.60 1.75
CA ASP A 817 -34.54 -17.29 0.51
C ASP A 817 -35.96 -16.91 0.07
N ASP A 818 -36.11 -16.64 -1.22
CA ASP A 818 -37.37 -16.35 -1.89
C ASP A 818 -37.20 -16.61 -3.39
N PRO A 819 -38.22 -17.12 -4.11
CA PRO A 819 -38.13 -17.41 -5.53
C PRO A 819 -37.59 -16.25 -6.38
N VAL A 820 -37.88 -14.98 -6.01
CA VAL A 820 -37.37 -13.81 -6.75
C VAL A 820 -35.83 -13.75 -6.76
N LEU A 821 -35.18 -14.29 -5.72
CA LEU A 821 -33.73 -14.33 -5.57
C LEU A 821 -33.13 -15.72 -5.87
N ASP A 822 -33.85 -16.60 -6.58
CA ASP A 822 -33.31 -17.90 -6.99
C ASP A 822 -32.07 -17.74 -7.89
N GLY A 823 -31.02 -18.49 -7.57
CA GLY A 823 -29.72 -18.41 -8.25
C GLY A 823 -28.88 -17.19 -7.88
N PHE A 824 -29.32 -16.33 -6.97
CA PHE A 824 -28.52 -15.23 -6.42
C PHE A 824 -27.83 -15.64 -5.12
N GLY A 825 -26.50 -15.63 -5.12
CA GLY A 825 -25.67 -15.50 -3.93
C GLY A 825 -25.23 -14.06 -3.70
N ASN A 826 -24.42 -13.83 -2.67
CA ASN A 826 -23.86 -12.51 -2.41
C ASN A 826 -22.89 -12.07 -3.53
N GLY A 827 -22.29 -13.01 -4.25
CA GLY A 827 -21.42 -12.73 -5.40
C GLY A 827 -22.16 -12.15 -6.61
N GLU A 828 -23.37 -12.62 -6.88
CA GLU A 828 -24.26 -12.08 -7.93
C GLU A 828 -24.85 -10.71 -7.53
N LEU A 829 -24.94 -10.45 -6.23
CA LEU A 829 -25.42 -9.19 -5.65
C LEU A 829 -24.30 -8.18 -5.36
N TYR A 830 -23.06 -8.49 -5.78
CA TYR A 830 -21.89 -7.64 -5.60
C TYR A 830 -21.53 -6.90 -6.89
N PHE A 831 -21.74 -5.58 -6.90
CA PHE A 831 -21.50 -4.72 -8.06
C PHE A 831 -20.42 -3.67 -7.84
N SER A 832 -19.79 -3.61 -6.66
CA SER A 832 -18.86 -2.51 -6.31
C SER A 832 -17.63 -2.39 -7.22
N GLU A 833 -17.28 -3.43 -7.98
CA GLU A 833 -16.20 -3.37 -8.98
C GLU A 833 -16.66 -2.90 -10.38
N MET A 834 -17.96 -2.90 -10.65
CA MET A 834 -18.56 -2.61 -11.96
C MET A 834 -19.35 -1.30 -11.96
N ALA A 835 -20.03 -0.99 -10.85
CA ALA A 835 -20.97 0.12 -10.76
C ALA A 835 -20.23 1.46 -10.65
N SER A 836 -20.46 2.36 -11.60
CA SER A 836 -19.93 3.73 -11.53
C SER A 836 -20.70 4.61 -10.53
N GLN A 837 -21.97 4.28 -10.25
CA GLN A 837 -22.87 5.00 -9.35
C GLN A 837 -23.51 4.04 -8.31
N PRO A 838 -24.15 4.54 -7.23
CA PRO A 838 -24.99 3.72 -6.36
C PRO A 838 -26.14 3.06 -7.14
N LEU A 839 -26.46 1.81 -6.78
CA LEU A 839 -27.61 1.07 -7.34
C LEU A 839 -28.87 1.23 -6.46
N VAL A 840 -28.65 1.63 -5.22
CA VAL A 840 -29.68 2.06 -4.26
C VAL A 840 -29.24 3.42 -3.72
N ASN A 841 -30.18 4.36 -3.62
CA ASN A 841 -29.99 5.64 -2.94
C ASN A 841 -30.73 5.70 -1.60
N TYR A 842 -31.83 4.94 -1.46
CA TYR A 842 -32.66 4.91 -0.27
C TYR A 842 -32.97 3.47 0.16
N CYS A 843 -33.05 3.19 1.45
CA CYS A 843 -33.46 1.89 1.99
C CYS A 843 -34.84 1.99 2.65
N ILE A 844 -35.56 0.87 2.71
CA ILE A 844 -36.91 0.73 3.24
C ILE A 844 -36.88 0.73 4.77
N ASP A 845 -37.71 1.57 5.38
CA ASP A 845 -37.95 1.63 6.82
C ASP A 845 -39.46 1.66 7.12
N GLY A 846 -39.82 1.62 8.39
CA GLY A 846 -41.19 1.63 8.87
C GLY A 846 -41.75 0.22 9.10
N ASP A 847 -43.02 0.18 9.51
CA ASP A 847 -43.70 -1.03 9.96
C ASP A 847 -43.79 -2.11 8.88
N PHE A 848 -43.86 -1.72 7.59
CA PHE A 848 -43.84 -2.68 6.48
C PHE A 848 -42.57 -3.53 6.50
N SER A 849 -41.39 -2.92 6.67
CA SER A 849 -40.13 -3.64 6.73
C SER A 849 -39.91 -4.42 8.04
N LYS A 850 -40.54 -3.98 9.14
CA LYS A 850 -40.47 -4.67 10.44
C LYS A 850 -41.37 -5.90 10.52
N LYS A 851 -42.48 -5.90 9.77
CA LYS A 851 -43.47 -6.99 9.76
C LYS A 851 -43.37 -7.89 8.52
N GLY A 852 -42.78 -7.37 7.44
CA GLY A 852 -42.46 -8.13 6.24
C GLY A 852 -41.15 -8.90 6.36
N LYS A 853 -40.95 -9.82 5.43
CA LYS A 853 -39.73 -10.61 5.31
C LYS A 853 -38.74 -9.82 4.44
N VAL A 854 -37.62 -9.42 5.02
CA VAL A 854 -36.53 -8.76 4.28
C VAL A 854 -35.80 -9.80 3.45
N LEU A 855 -35.75 -9.61 2.13
CA LEU A 855 -35.10 -10.53 1.19
C LEU A 855 -33.66 -10.12 0.88
N MET A 856 -33.44 -8.80 0.76
CA MET A 856 -32.15 -8.23 0.39
C MET A 856 -31.90 -6.96 1.17
N SER A 857 -30.67 -6.80 1.68
CA SER A 857 -30.22 -5.60 2.37
C SER A 857 -29.00 -4.98 1.68
N ALA A 858 -28.81 -3.68 1.85
CA ALA A 858 -27.57 -3.00 1.53
C ALA A 858 -26.45 -3.56 2.39
N CYS A 859 -25.36 -4.02 1.75
CA CYS A 859 -24.20 -4.50 2.47
C CYS A 859 -23.70 -3.43 3.45
N ASN A 860 -23.31 -3.87 4.65
CA ASN A 860 -22.79 -2.96 5.65
C ASN A 860 -21.37 -2.49 5.29
N ALA A 861 -20.58 -3.34 4.62
CA ALA A 861 -19.26 -3.00 4.10
C ALA A 861 -19.41 -2.20 2.78
N ASP A 862 -18.89 -0.97 2.75
CA ASP A 862 -18.79 -0.23 1.49
C ASP A 862 -17.53 -0.66 0.74
N TRP A 863 -17.67 -1.66 -0.13
CA TRP A 863 -16.57 -2.16 -0.94
C TRP A 863 -16.00 -1.13 -1.93
N LYS A 864 -16.67 0.00 -2.20
CA LYS A 864 -16.06 1.12 -2.93
C LYS A 864 -15.00 1.87 -2.11
N ALA A 865 -15.03 1.73 -0.79
CA ALA A 865 -13.99 2.22 0.10
C ALA A 865 -12.73 1.33 0.09
N TRP A 866 -12.81 0.14 -0.50
CA TRP A 866 -11.69 -0.78 -0.71
C TRP A 866 -11.18 -0.76 -2.17
N ASN A 867 -12.09 -1.01 -3.11
CA ASN A 867 -11.76 -1.24 -4.51
C ASN A 867 -11.18 0.01 -5.18
N GLY A 868 -9.99 -0.10 -5.76
CA GLY A 868 -9.32 1.00 -6.46
C GLY A 868 -8.90 2.16 -5.55
N LYS A 869 -8.78 1.91 -4.24
CA LYS A 869 -8.31 2.90 -3.26
C LYS A 869 -6.83 2.67 -2.92
N ALA A 870 -6.16 3.76 -2.56
CA ALA A 870 -4.75 3.74 -2.19
C ALA A 870 -4.50 2.88 -0.94
N GLU A 871 -3.29 2.31 -0.85
CA GLU A 871 -2.85 1.42 0.23
C GLU A 871 -3.13 1.96 1.63
N TYR A 872 -2.64 3.17 1.90
CA TYR A 872 -2.71 3.82 3.22
C TYR A 872 -4.15 4.08 3.71
N SER A 873 -5.14 3.90 2.84
CA SER A 873 -6.48 4.45 2.98
C SER A 873 -7.56 3.38 3.06
N LYS A 874 -7.41 2.31 2.26
CA LYS A 874 -8.51 1.40 1.93
C LYS A 874 -9.01 0.54 3.10
N THR A 875 -8.09 -0.04 3.89
CA THR A 875 -8.45 -0.92 5.03
C THR A 875 -9.27 -0.16 6.06
N ILE A 876 -8.80 1.04 6.41
CA ILE A 876 -9.44 1.85 7.44
C ILE A 876 -10.77 2.41 6.94
N SER A 877 -10.83 2.88 5.68
CA SER A 877 -12.07 3.38 5.09
C SER A 877 -13.16 2.31 5.06
N LEU A 878 -12.80 1.05 4.76
CA LEU A 878 -13.72 -0.08 4.81
C LEU A 878 -14.17 -0.39 6.25
N ILE A 879 -13.26 -0.47 7.22
CA ILE A 879 -13.60 -0.77 8.62
C ILE A 879 -14.50 0.31 9.21
N LYS A 880 -14.19 1.59 8.94
CA LYS A 880 -15.05 2.70 9.32
C LYS A 880 -16.44 2.56 8.70
N SER A 881 -16.50 2.21 7.41
CA SER A 881 -17.77 1.95 6.76
C SER A 881 -18.56 0.91 7.55
N GLU A 882 -17.99 -0.21 7.98
CA GLU A 882 -18.72 -1.23 8.74
C GLU A 882 -19.17 -0.79 10.14
N ARG A 883 -18.37 0.01 10.84
CA ARG A 883 -18.59 0.36 12.26
C ARG A 883 -19.47 1.58 12.47
N GLU A 884 -19.37 2.58 11.59
CA GLU A 884 -20.11 3.84 11.75
C GLU A 884 -21.62 3.61 11.60
N ASN A 885 -22.41 4.29 12.44
CA ASN A 885 -23.86 4.18 12.44
C ASN A 885 -24.43 4.53 11.07
N LYS A 886 -25.24 3.62 10.52
CA LYS A 886 -25.97 3.82 9.28
C LYS A 886 -27.47 3.69 9.51
N ALA A 887 -28.23 4.33 8.64
CA ALA A 887 -29.66 4.08 8.53
C ALA A 887 -29.93 2.59 8.20
N VAL A 888 -31.16 2.12 8.42
CA VAL A 888 -31.56 0.74 8.11
C VAL A 888 -31.26 0.40 6.64
N GLY A 889 -30.89 -0.86 6.40
CA GLY A 889 -30.37 -1.33 5.12
C GLY A 889 -31.36 -2.10 4.26
N ASN A 890 -32.65 -2.15 4.57
CA ASN A 890 -33.57 -3.03 3.84
C ASN A 890 -33.74 -2.52 2.39
N VAL A 891 -33.47 -3.37 1.39
CA VAL A 891 -33.56 -2.98 -0.03
C VAL A 891 -34.76 -3.64 -0.70
N MET A 892 -35.02 -4.91 -0.39
CA MET A 892 -36.18 -5.64 -0.90
C MET A 892 -36.90 -6.34 0.24
N VAL A 893 -38.20 -6.12 0.36
CA VAL A 893 -39.07 -6.71 1.39
C VAL A 893 -40.29 -7.32 0.72
N VAL A 894 -40.68 -8.52 1.16
CA VAL A 894 -41.92 -9.18 0.74
C VAL A 894 -42.90 -9.28 1.92
N TYR A 895 -44.18 -9.09 1.63
CA TYR A 895 -45.26 -9.29 2.58
C TYR A 895 -46.43 -10.07 1.96
N PRO A 896 -46.92 -11.16 2.59
CA PRO A 896 -48.10 -11.87 2.11
C PRO A 896 -49.36 -11.01 2.18
N SER A 897 -50.11 -10.91 1.08
CA SER A 897 -51.35 -10.12 1.01
C SER A 897 -52.43 -10.88 0.24
N GLY A 898 -53.56 -11.18 0.90
CA GLY A 898 -54.59 -12.02 0.30
C GLY A 898 -54.07 -13.44 0.06
N GLN A 899 -54.08 -13.88 -1.20
CA GLN A 899 -53.52 -15.16 -1.64
C GLN A 899 -52.17 -15.00 -2.37
N GLY A 900 -51.71 -13.78 -2.60
CA GLY A 900 -50.45 -13.44 -3.27
C GLY A 900 -49.50 -12.67 -2.37
N ASN A 901 -48.55 -11.96 -2.97
CA ASN A 901 -47.47 -11.25 -2.30
C ASN A 901 -47.35 -9.80 -2.78
N ILE A 902 -46.89 -8.94 -1.88
CA ILE A 902 -46.44 -7.59 -2.20
C ILE A 902 -44.93 -7.53 -1.98
N TYR A 903 -44.19 -7.37 -3.08
CA TYR A 903 -42.77 -7.07 -3.07
C TYR A 903 -42.58 -5.56 -3.16
N PHE A 904 -41.72 -5.02 -2.31
CA PHE A 904 -41.29 -3.64 -2.38
C PHE A 904 -39.77 -3.57 -2.43
N THR A 905 -39.24 -2.90 -3.45
CA THR A 905 -37.80 -2.66 -3.60
C THR A 905 -37.46 -1.21 -3.90
N THR A 906 -36.36 -0.72 -3.34
CA THR A 906 -35.78 0.61 -3.64
C THR A 906 -34.62 0.55 -4.64
N LEU A 907 -34.37 -0.63 -5.19
CA LEU A 907 -33.37 -0.86 -6.23
C LEU A 907 -33.68 -0.01 -7.47
N ASP A 908 -32.68 0.71 -8.00
CA ASP A 908 -32.86 1.49 -9.23
C ASP A 908 -32.73 0.57 -10.46
N PRO A 909 -33.84 0.33 -11.20
CA PRO A 909 -33.83 -0.59 -12.33
C PRO A 909 -32.95 -0.08 -13.48
N GLN A 910 -32.83 1.23 -13.68
CA GLN A 910 -31.96 1.79 -14.72
C GLN A 910 -30.50 1.69 -14.33
N ALA A 911 -30.17 1.93 -13.05
CA ALA A 911 -28.81 1.80 -12.56
C ALA A 911 -28.31 0.35 -12.68
N ILE A 912 -29.18 -0.62 -12.35
CA ILE A 912 -28.86 -2.04 -12.56
C ILE A 912 -28.76 -2.37 -14.03
N TYR A 913 -29.70 -1.96 -14.87
CA TYR A 913 -29.61 -2.23 -16.31
C TYR A 913 -28.27 -1.79 -16.90
N LYS A 914 -27.83 -0.56 -16.55
CA LYS A 914 -26.52 -0.02 -16.99
C LYS A 914 -25.32 -0.79 -16.43
N THR A 915 -25.45 -1.41 -15.27
CA THR A 915 -24.35 -2.11 -14.58
C THR A 915 -24.30 -3.59 -14.94
N SER A 916 -25.45 -4.26 -14.93
CA SER A 916 -25.64 -5.67 -15.27
C SER A 916 -27.08 -5.96 -15.68
N GLU A 917 -27.35 -5.85 -16.98
CA GLU A 917 -28.61 -6.26 -17.61
C GLU A 917 -29.00 -7.71 -17.28
N ARG A 918 -28.04 -8.64 -17.27
CA ARG A 918 -28.27 -10.06 -16.91
C ARG A 918 -28.93 -10.24 -15.54
N VAL A 919 -28.51 -9.46 -14.54
CA VAL A 919 -29.11 -9.54 -13.20
C VAL A 919 -30.55 -9.05 -13.22
N LEU A 920 -30.83 -7.96 -13.93
CA LEU A 920 -32.18 -7.45 -14.09
C LEU A 920 -33.10 -8.48 -14.79
N TYR A 921 -32.62 -9.10 -15.87
CA TYR A 921 -33.33 -10.20 -16.53
C TYR A 921 -33.60 -11.37 -15.59
N ALA A 922 -32.60 -11.79 -14.81
CA ALA A 922 -32.77 -12.92 -13.90
C ALA A 922 -33.81 -12.62 -12.80
N LEU A 923 -33.80 -11.42 -12.20
CA LEU A 923 -34.82 -10.99 -11.25
C LEU A 923 -36.23 -11.02 -11.87
N LEU A 924 -36.38 -10.47 -13.07
CA LEU A 924 -37.67 -10.47 -13.79
C LEU A 924 -38.12 -11.89 -14.16
N ALA A 925 -37.21 -12.72 -14.67
CA ALA A 925 -37.49 -14.11 -15.01
C ALA A 925 -37.91 -14.93 -13.78
N ASN A 926 -37.29 -14.67 -12.63
CA ASN A 926 -37.60 -15.29 -11.35
C ASN A 926 -38.96 -14.84 -10.81
N LEU A 927 -39.35 -13.58 -11.05
CA LEU A 927 -40.72 -13.14 -10.76
C LEU A 927 -41.75 -13.94 -11.56
N GLY A 928 -41.41 -14.39 -12.78
CA GLY A 928 -42.36 -15.05 -13.69
C GLY A 928 -42.62 -14.25 -14.96
N VAL A 929 -41.79 -13.25 -15.26
CA VAL A 929 -41.92 -12.41 -16.44
C VAL A 929 -41.58 -13.18 -17.71
N THR A 930 -42.46 -13.08 -18.72
CA THR A 930 -42.22 -13.61 -20.06
C THR A 930 -41.63 -12.53 -20.97
N PHE A 931 -40.65 -12.95 -21.76
CA PHE A 931 -39.93 -12.09 -22.70
C PHE A 931 -40.29 -12.48 -24.13
N ASN A 932 -40.33 -11.50 -25.04
CA ASN A 932 -40.58 -11.76 -26.46
C ASN A 932 -39.43 -12.57 -27.11
N ALA A 933 -39.63 -13.18 -28.28
CA ALA A 933 -38.64 -14.06 -28.92
C ALA A 933 -37.32 -13.37 -29.36
N GLN A 934 -37.24 -12.04 -29.27
CA GLN A 934 -36.06 -11.22 -29.58
C GLN A 934 -35.39 -10.65 -28.32
N ALA A 935 -36.08 -10.64 -27.18
CA ALA A 935 -35.61 -10.18 -25.88
C ALA A 935 -34.47 -11.05 -25.37
N GLY A 936 -33.42 -10.42 -24.83
CA GLY A 936 -32.24 -11.15 -24.36
C GLY A 936 -31.39 -11.78 -25.47
N ARG A 937 -31.63 -11.49 -26.76
CA ARG A 937 -30.62 -11.74 -27.81
C ARG A 937 -29.55 -10.66 -27.75
N ASP A 938 -28.78 -10.71 -26.67
CA ASP A 938 -27.47 -10.08 -26.61
C ASP A 938 -26.65 -10.79 -27.69
N LEU A 939 -26.60 -10.24 -28.90
CA LEU A 939 -25.66 -10.71 -29.91
C LEU A 939 -24.28 -10.28 -29.40
N SER A 940 -23.71 -11.12 -28.53
CA SER A 940 -22.34 -10.98 -28.05
C SER A 940 -21.49 -10.79 -29.29
N ALA A 941 -20.88 -9.62 -29.41
CA ALA A 941 -20.08 -9.29 -30.56
C ALA A 941 -18.98 -10.35 -30.76
N ILE A 942 -18.41 -10.88 -29.67
CA ILE A 942 -17.43 -11.97 -29.66
C ILE A 942 -17.99 -13.24 -29.02
N ASP A 943 -17.55 -14.41 -29.48
CA ASP A 943 -17.82 -15.69 -28.81
C ASP A 943 -16.80 -16.01 -27.70
N GLY A 944 -16.96 -17.18 -27.06
CA GLY A 944 -16.08 -17.63 -25.98
C GLY A 944 -14.64 -17.94 -26.42
N ASP A 945 -14.39 -18.12 -27.71
CA ASP A 945 -13.05 -18.30 -28.29
C ASP A 945 -12.43 -16.96 -28.73
N GLY A 946 -13.12 -15.84 -28.46
CA GLY A 946 -12.70 -14.48 -28.78
C GLY A 946 -12.93 -14.07 -30.23
N VAL A 947 -13.67 -14.85 -31.02
CA VAL A 947 -13.95 -14.54 -32.43
C VAL A 947 -15.12 -13.58 -32.54
N LEU A 948 -14.98 -12.51 -33.33
CA LEU A 948 -16.05 -11.54 -33.58
C LEU A 948 -17.17 -12.16 -34.45
N GLN A 949 -18.28 -12.51 -33.82
CA GLN A 949 -19.48 -13.11 -34.44
C GLN A 949 -20.50 -12.07 -34.90
N HIS A 950 -20.61 -10.93 -34.21
CA HIS A 950 -21.60 -9.91 -34.52
C HIS A 950 -21.01 -8.51 -34.40
N ALA A 951 -21.39 -7.61 -35.31
CA ALA A 951 -20.99 -6.21 -35.23
C ALA A 951 -21.99 -5.30 -35.93
N MET A 952 -21.96 -4.01 -35.62
CA MET A 952 -22.75 -3.01 -36.32
C MET A 952 -21.94 -2.46 -37.50
N PHE A 953 -22.43 -2.65 -38.73
CA PHE A 953 -21.94 -1.91 -39.88
C PHE A 953 -22.50 -0.49 -39.84
N LEU A 954 -21.63 0.51 -40.00
CA LEU A 954 -21.98 1.92 -40.08
C LEU A 954 -21.43 2.50 -41.38
N ASP A 955 -22.30 3.13 -42.18
CA ASP A 955 -21.91 3.93 -43.33
C ASP A 955 -22.22 5.41 -43.04
N SER A 956 -21.28 6.29 -43.37
CA SER A 956 -21.30 7.66 -42.88
C SER A 956 -22.46 8.51 -43.41
N VAL A 957 -22.73 9.58 -42.67
CA VAL A 957 -23.90 10.45 -42.75
C VAL A 957 -24.01 11.22 -44.07
N VAL A 958 -25.17 11.10 -44.74
CA VAL A 958 -25.67 12.10 -45.70
C VAL A 958 -27.02 12.59 -45.17
N ASN A 959 -27.17 13.91 -44.98
CA ASN A 959 -28.40 14.56 -44.48
C ASN A 959 -28.90 14.08 -43.09
N GLY A 960 -27.99 13.83 -42.15
CA GLY A 960 -28.36 13.60 -40.74
C GLY A 960 -28.93 12.21 -40.40
N LYS A 961 -28.86 11.23 -41.31
CA LYS A 961 -29.21 9.83 -41.03
C LYS A 961 -28.03 8.91 -41.34
N THR A 962 -27.59 8.16 -40.33
CA THR A 962 -26.61 7.06 -40.46
C THR A 962 -27.31 5.80 -40.92
N THR A 963 -26.83 5.16 -41.98
CA THR A 963 -27.30 3.82 -42.35
C THR A 963 -26.54 2.82 -41.50
N SER A 964 -27.24 2.02 -40.69
CA SER A 964 -26.63 0.97 -39.88
C SER A 964 -27.31 -0.38 -40.11
N ARG A 965 -26.53 -1.46 -40.06
CA ARG A 965 -27.04 -2.83 -40.15
C ARG A 965 -26.20 -3.75 -39.28
N THR A 966 -26.85 -4.65 -38.56
CA THR A 966 -26.17 -5.73 -37.85
C THR A 966 -25.60 -6.74 -38.84
N LEU A 967 -24.30 -6.99 -38.76
CA LEU A 967 -23.61 -8.07 -39.45
C LEU A 967 -23.53 -9.29 -38.54
N SER A 968 -23.58 -10.47 -39.14
CA SER A 968 -23.27 -11.74 -38.48
C SER A 968 -22.20 -12.47 -39.28
N ALA A 969 -21.24 -13.05 -38.60
CA ALA A 969 -20.13 -13.74 -39.23
C ALA A 969 -20.65 -15.00 -39.94
N SER A 970 -20.06 -15.30 -41.09
CA SER A 970 -20.29 -16.59 -41.75
C SER A 970 -19.51 -17.71 -41.04
N SER A 971 -19.72 -18.97 -41.43
CA SER A 971 -19.12 -20.15 -40.77
C SER A 971 -17.58 -20.13 -40.64
N ASN A 972 -16.87 -19.30 -41.41
CA ASN A 972 -15.42 -19.12 -41.33
C ASN A 972 -14.99 -17.92 -40.46
N GLY A 973 -15.91 -17.27 -39.74
CA GLY A 973 -15.65 -16.10 -38.90
C GLY A 973 -15.58 -14.76 -39.64
N THR A 974 -15.88 -14.71 -40.95
CA THR A 974 -15.88 -13.45 -41.71
C THR A 974 -17.20 -12.69 -41.56
N LEU A 975 -17.12 -11.44 -41.11
CA LEU A 975 -18.17 -10.44 -41.25
C LEU A 975 -18.03 -9.77 -42.62
N ASP A 976 -19.02 -9.94 -43.49
CA ASP A 976 -19.03 -9.39 -44.83
C ASP A 976 -20.21 -8.42 -45.00
N ALA A 977 -19.91 -7.19 -45.43
CA ALA A 977 -20.89 -6.15 -45.71
C ALA A 977 -21.02 -5.83 -47.20
N SER A 978 -20.49 -6.69 -48.09
CA SER A 978 -20.51 -6.48 -49.54
C SER A 978 -21.91 -6.41 -50.15
N ASP A 979 -22.93 -6.94 -49.46
CA ASP A 979 -24.34 -6.88 -49.85
C ASP A 979 -25.05 -5.57 -49.44
N ILE A 980 -24.38 -4.67 -48.70
CA ILE A 980 -24.93 -3.40 -48.22
C ILE A 980 -24.70 -2.29 -49.26
N GLN A 981 -25.76 -1.56 -49.61
CA GLN A 981 -25.66 -0.35 -50.44
C GLN A 981 -24.90 0.74 -49.69
N GLN A 982 -23.75 1.13 -50.23
CA GLN A 982 -22.87 2.16 -49.67
C GLN A 982 -23.19 3.54 -50.25
N SER A 983 -23.02 4.57 -49.42
CA SER A 983 -23.10 5.97 -49.80
C SER A 983 -21.93 6.36 -50.71
N LYS A 984 -22.18 7.28 -51.65
CA LYS A 984 -21.18 7.70 -52.64
C LYS A 984 -19.99 8.46 -52.06
N ASP A 985 -20.08 8.97 -50.83
CA ASP A 985 -19.06 9.80 -50.20
C ASP A 985 -18.65 9.30 -48.80
N GLY A 986 -19.14 8.12 -48.39
CA GLY A 986 -19.04 7.73 -46.99
C GLY A 986 -17.85 6.86 -46.57
N ASN A 987 -17.58 6.94 -45.27
CA ASN A 987 -16.64 6.06 -44.56
C ASN A 987 -17.40 4.86 -43.97
N ASN A 988 -16.87 3.66 -44.20
CA ASN A 988 -17.42 2.40 -43.72
C ASN A 988 -16.75 1.97 -42.43
N PHE A 989 -17.54 1.65 -41.41
CA PHE A 989 -17.05 1.18 -40.12
C PHE A 989 -17.76 -0.09 -39.67
N ILE A 990 -17.01 -0.89 -38.93
CA ILE A 990 -17.55 -1.97 -38.09
C ILE A 990 -17.40 -1.53 -36.64
N SER A 991 -18.51 -1.46 -35.92
CA SER A 991 -18.62 -0.94 -34.56
C SER A 991 -19.12 -2.03 -33.61
N PHE A 992 -18.42 -2.20 -32.49
CA PHE A 992 -18.82 -3.08 -31.41
C PHE A 992 -18.17 -2.64 -30.10
N TRP A 993 -18.70 -3.14 -28.99
CA TRP A 993 -18.19 -2.83 -27.66
C TRP A 993 -17.66 -4.09 -27.00
N VAL A 994 -16.54 -3.95 -26.30
CA VAL A 994 -15.93 -5.01 -25.49
C VAL A 994 -15.76 -4.49 -24.07
N TYR A 995 -16.41 -5.13 -23.10
CA TYR A 995 -16.19 -4.90 -21.69
C TYR A 995 -14.95 -5.65 -21.24
N SER A 996 -13.96 -4.90 -20.72
CA SER A 996 -12.83 -5.48 -20.01
C SER A 996 -13.11 -5.46 -18.51
N PRO A 997 -13.02 -6.60 -17.80
CA PRO A 997 -13.17 -6.62 -16.35
C PRO A 997 -12.01 -5.94 -15.61
N ARG A 998 -10.90 -5.67 -16.31
CA ARG A 998 -9.65 -5.10 -15.78
C ARG A 998 -9.09 -4.05 -16.72
N SER A 999 -8.30 -3.13 -16.19
CA SER A 999 -7.57 -2.16 -17.02
C SER A 999 -6.32 -2.84 -17.56
N GLN A 1000 -6.08 -2.73 -18.87
CA GLN A 1000 -4.87 -3.18 -19.57
C GLN A 1000 -3.84 -2.05 -19.72
N VAL A 1001 -4.07 -0.90 -19.07
CA VAL A 1001 -3.20 0.29 -19.11
C VAL A 1001 -2.57 0.64 -17.76
N ASN A 1002 -3.01 0.02 -16.67
CA ASN A 1002 -2.48 0.28 -15.32
C ASN A 1002 -1.83 -0.98 -14.72
N LEU A 1003 -0.57 -1.19 -15.10
CA LEU A 1003 0.23 -2.39 -14.80
C LEU A 1003 0.66 -2.50 -13.32
N LEU A 1004 0.66 -1.40 -12.57
CA LEU A 1004 1.11 -1.39 -11.17
C LEU A 1004 0.10 -1.98 -10.18
N ALA A 1005 -1.10 -2.31 -10.64
CA ALA A 1005 -2.17 -2.83 -9.78
C ALA A 1005 -2.21 -4.36 -9.69
N GLU A 1006 -1.71 -5.09 -10.69
CA GLU A 1006 -1.80 -6.56 -10.77
C GLU A 1006 -0.59 -7.15 -11.52
N PRO A 1007 0.30 -7.94 -10.88
CA PRO A 1007 1.53 -8.46 -11.50
C PRO A 1007 1.30 -9.54 -12.57
N ASP A 1008 0.15 -10.24 -12.56
CA ASP A 1008 -0.24 -11.24 -13.56
C ASP A 1008 -1.24 -10.67 -14.58
N MET A 1009 -0.91 -9.55 -15.23
CA MET A 1009 -1.78 -8.91 -16.22
C MET A 1009 -1.90 -9.76 -17.50
N PRO A 1010 -3.11 -10.21 -17.87
CA PRO A 1010 -3.33 -10.93 -19.12
C PRO A 1010 -3.19 -9.96 -20.30
N VAL A 1011 -2.17 -10.13 -21.13
CA VAL A 1011 -1.99 -9.32 -22.33
C VAL A 1011 -3.06 -9.74 -23.34
N LEU A 1012 -3.86 -8.78 -23.82
CA LEU A 1012 -4.86 -9.02 -24.85
C LEU A 1012 -4.34 -8.54 -26.20
N ASN A 1013 -4.32 -9.44 -27.18
CA ASN A 1013 -3.96 -9.17 -28.57
C ASN A 1013 -5.22 -9.28 -29.45
N MET A 1014 -5.19 -8.62 -30.60
CA MET A 1014 -6.24 -8.70 -31.62
C MET A 1014 -5.63 -9.14 -32.94
N ASP A 1015 -5.97 -10.35 -33.36
CA ASP A 1015 -5.67 -10.87 -34.69
C ASP A 1015 -6.78 -10.41 -35.65
N ILE A 1016 -6.39 -9.71 -36.71
CA ILE A 1016 -7.29 -9.17 -37.72
C ILE A 1016 -6.85 -9.62 -39.11
N THR A 1017 -7.79 -10.22 -39.87
CA THR A 1017 -7.56 -10.69 -41.24
C THR A 1017 -8.54 -10.01 -42.19
N THR A 1018 -8.03 -9.34 -43.23
CA THR A 1018 -8.81 -8.52 -44.17
C THR A 1018 -8.27 -8.63 -45.60
N LYS A 1019 -9.11 -8.33 -46.60
CA LYS A 1019 -8.73 -8.29 -48.04
C LYS A 1019 -8.56 -6.86 -48.59
N SER A 1020 -8.68 -5.86 -47.72
CA SER A 1020 -8.44 -4.44 -47.98
C SER A 1020 -7.73 -3.84 -46.76
N PRO A 1021 -7.19 -2.62 -46.83
CA PRO A 1021 -6.59 -1.95 -45.67
C PRO A 1021 -7.66 -1.43 -44.71
N TRP A 1022 -7.49 -1.70 -43.41
CA TRP A 1022 -8.36 -1.20 -42.35
C TRP A 1022 -7.56 -0.46 -41.28
N GLN A 1023 -8.22 0.43 -40.54
CA GLN A 1023 -7.71 1.12 -39.35
C GLN A 1023 -8.56 0.75 -38.14
N VAL A 1024 -7.93 0.31 -37.06
CA VAL A 1024 -8.60 0.06 -35.79
C VAL A 1024 -8.51 1.31 -34.91
N TYR A 1025 -9.64 1.70 -34.35
CA TYR A 1025 -9.73 2.69 -33.29
C TYR A 1025 -10.29 2.03 -32.05
N LEU A 1026 -9.66 2.33 -30.92
CA LEU A 1026 -10.06 1.92 -29.59
C LEU A 1026 -10.33 3.18 -28.77
N ASN A 1027 -11.55 3.32 -28.25
CA ASN A 1027 -11.98 4.48 -27.46
C ASN A 1027 -11.67 5.82 -28.18
N GLY A 1028 -11.86 5.85 -29.51
CA GLY A 1028 -11.62 7.03 -30.35
C GLY A 1028 -10.15 7.30 -30.70
N LYS A 1029 -9.20 6.48 -30.23
CA LYS A 1029 -7.76 6.59 -30.56
C LYS A 1029 -7.35 5.51 -31.55
N ALA A 1030 -6.58 5.86 -32.57
CA ALA A 1030 -6.01 4.88 -33.49
C ALA A 1030 -5.02 3.96 -32.74
N VAL A 1031 -5.11 2.65 -32.98
CA VAL A 1031 -4.19 1.65 -32.42
C VAL A 1031 -3.11 1.33 -33.47
N ASP A 1032 -1.87 1.74 -33.16
CA ASP A 1032 -0.59 1.70 -33.91
C ASP A 1032 -0.55 1.89 -35.45
N ALA A 1033 0.43 2.69 -35.87
CA ALA A 1033 0.48 3.53 -37.07
C ALA A 1033 1.22 2.88 -38.26
N ALA A 1034 0.49 2.07 -39.03
CA ALA A 1034 0.62 1.91 -40.48
C ALA A 1034 -0.55 1.01 -40.92
N SER A 1035 -1.32 1.44 -41.92
CA SER A 1035 -2.44 0.70 -42.49
C SER A 1035 -2.15 -0.79 -42.59
N ILE A 1036 -3.14 -1.65 -42.33
CA ILE A 1036 -3.04 -3.10 -42.57
C ILE A 1036 -2.85 -3.30 -44.09
N GLU A 1037 -1.63 -3.21 -44.59
CA GLU A 1037 -1.34 -3.35 -46.02
C GLU A 1037 -1.49 -4.82 -46.40
N ASN A 1038 -2.62 -5.12 -47.03
CA ASN A 1038 -2.92 -6.26 -47.90
C ASN A 1038 -1.99 -7.48 -47.72
N LYS A 1039 -2.21 -8.25 -46.65
CA LYS A 1039 -1.58 -9.58 -46.48
C LYS A 1039 -2.67 -10.61 -46.28
N LYS A 1040 -2.62 -11.66 -47.10
CA LYS A 1040 -3.44 -12.88 -46.95
C LYS A 1040 -3.21 -13.60 -45.61
N ASP A 1041 -2.24 -13.17 -44.80
CA ASP A 1041 -1.72 -13.89 -43.63
C ASP A 1041 -2.08 -13.26 -42.26
N GLY A 1042 -2.98 -12.27 -42.21
CA GLY A 1042 -3.43 -11.63 -40.95
C GLY A 1042 -2.41 -10.66 -40.32
N LYS A 1043 -2.86 -9.83 -39.36
CA LYS A 1043 -2.01 -8.94 -38.55
C LYS A 1043 -2.41 -9.07 -37.07
N ILE A 1044 -1.44 -9.30 -36.19
CA ILE A 1044 -1.66 -9.26 -34.75
C ILE A 1044 -1.35 -7.85 -34.24
N ILE A 1045 -2.34 -7.23 -33.60
CA ILE A 1045 -2.19 -6.02 -32.80
C ILE A 1045 -1.89 -6.48 -31.37
N HIS A 1046 -0.67 -6.21 -30.93
CA HIS A 1046 -0.21 -6.64 -29.61
C HIS A 1046 -0.64 -5.66 -28.51
N SER A 1047 -0.92 -6.17 -27.32
CA SER A 1047 -1.09 -5.39 -26.09
C SER A 1047 -2.15 -4.27 -26.19
N LEU A 1048 -3.39 -4.65 -26.49
CA LEU A 1048 -4.51 -3.72 -26.58
C LEU A 1048 -4.74 -2.97 -25.26
N PRO A 1049 -4.71 -1.63 -25.26
CA PRO A 1049 -4.79 -0.81 -24.06
C PRO A 1049 -6.25 -0.60 -23.63
N LEU A 1050 -6.96 -1.67 -23.28
CA LEU A 1050 -8.33 -1.59 -22.78
C LEU A 1050 -8.40 -0.87 -21.43
N ASP A 1051 -9.31 0.09 -21.31
CA ASP A 1051 -9.72 0.62 -20.02
C ASP A 1051 -10.57 -0.42 -19.27
N LYS A 1052 -10.57 -0.37 -17.94
CA LYS A 1052 -11.53 -1.16 -17.16
C LYS A 1052 -12.94 -0.66 -17.48
N GLY A 1053 -13.83 -1.55 -17.89
CA GLY A 1053 -15.17 -1.21 -18.31
C GLY A 1053 -15.40 -1.43 -19.81
N TRP A 1054 -16.42 -0.76 -20.36
CA TRP A 1054 -16.77 -0.85 -21.77
C TRP A 1054 -15.78 -0.07 -22.64
N ASN A 1055 -15.21 -0.74 -23.62
CA ASN A 1055 -14.31 -0.20 -24.62
C ASN A 1055 -14.97 -0.24 -25.99
N HIS A 1056 -14.88 0.85 -26.73
CA HIS A 1056 -15.46 0.97 -28.06
C HIS A 1056 -14.42 0.60 -29.11
N PHE A 1057 -14.73 -0.40 -29.91
CA PHE A 1057 -13.97 -0.75 -31.11
C PHE A 1057 -14.66 -0.20 -32.34
N LEU A 1058 -13.90 0.52 -33.15
CA LEU A 1058 -14.31 0.97 -34.46
C LEU A 1058 -13.25 0.55 -35.47
N ILE A 1059 -13.63 -0.29 -36.44
CA ILE A 1059 -12.73 -0.75 -37.50
C ILE A 1059 -13.17 -0.08 -38.80
N GLN A 1060 -12.37 0.87 -39.28
CA GLN A 1060 -12.62 1.63 -40.49
C GLN A 1060 -12.02 0.91 -41.69
N ASN A 1061 -12.80 0.68 -42.74
CA ASN A 1061 -12.24 0.25 -44.02
C ASN A 1061 -11.70 1.47 -44.77
N LEU A 1062 -10.43 1.42 -45.17
CA LEU A 1062 -9.75 2.51 -45.88
C LEU A 1062 -9.95 2.41 -47.41
N GLN A 1063 -10.61 1.35 -47.90
CA GLN A 1063 -11.00 1.17 -49.30
C GLN A 1063 -12.47 0.74 -49.42
N ARG A 1064 -13.15 1.10 -50.53
CA ARG A 1064 -14.59 0.81 -50.71
C ARG A 1064 -14.93 -0.62 -51.12
N ASN A 1065 -13.92 -1.43 -51.42
CA ASN A 1065 -14.09 -2.76 -51.96
C ASN A 1065 -13.64 -3.80 -50.91
N ASN A 1066 -14.17 -5.03 -51.00
CA ASN A 1066 -13.84 -6.14 -50.09
C ASN A 1066 -14.12 -5.84 -48.60
N LEU A 1067 -15.38 -5.58 -48.25
CA LEU A 1067 -15.84 -5.27 -46.88
C LEU A 1067 -15.84 -6.47 -45.91
N GLY A 1068 -15.04 -7.50 -46.18
CA GLY A 1068 -14.89 -8.68 -45.35
C GLY A 1068 -13.78 -8.51 -44.30
N VAL A 1069 -14.10 -8.69 -43.02
CA VAL A 1069 -13.14 -8.69 -41.91
C VAL A 1069 -13.33 -9.94 -41.04
N GLN A 1070 -12.22 -10.49 -40.56
CA GLN A 1070 -12.19 -11.47 -39.47
C GLN A 1070 -11.41 -10.85 -38.31
N VAL A 1071 -11.92 -11.03 -37.09
CA VAL A 1071 -11.29 -10.53 -35.87
C VAL A 1071 -11.33 -11.62 -34.82
N LYS A 1072 -10.18 -11.87 -34.19
CA LYS A 1072 -10.05 -12.77 -33.04
C LYS A 1072 -9.23 -12.12 -31.93
N PHE A 1073 -9.77 -12.10 -30.73
CA PHE A 1073 -9.07 -11.71 -29.53
C PHE A 1073 -8.32 -12.91 -28.95
N ILE A 1074 -7.05 -12.71 -28.61
CA ILE A 1074 -6.17 -13.75 -28.07
C ILE A 1074 -5.49 -13.19 -26.84
N SER A 1075 -5.50 -13.91 -25.73
CA SER A 1075 -4.81 -13.47 -24.51
C SER A 1075 -3.70 -14.42 -24.10
N THR A 1076 -2.69 -13.89 -23.41
CA THR A 1076 -1.68 -14.72 -22.71
C THR A 1076 -2.28 -15.58 -21.60
N GLN A 1077 -3.47 -15.23 -21.10
CA GLN A 1077 -4.27 -16.08 -20.20
C GLN A 1077 -5.60 -16.39 -20.86
N LYS A 1078 -5.84 -17.65 -21.23
CA LYS A 1078 -7.00 -18.07 -22.03
C LYS A 1078 -8.35 -17.69 -21.38
N ASP A 1079 -8.44 -17.83 -20.07
CA ASP A 1079 -9.62 -17.50 -19.27
C ASP A 1079 -9.94 -15.99 -19.25
N PHE A 1080 -8.99 -15.12 -19.62
CA PHE A 1080 -9.25 -13.69 -19.73
C PHE A 1080 -10.18 -13.37 -20.91
N VAL A 1081 -10.04 -14.07 -22.05
CA VAL A 1081 -10.92 -13.92 -23.21
C VAL A 1081 -12.35 -14.32 -22.84
N GLU A 1082 -12.51 -15.42 -22.11
CA GLU A 1082 -13.81 -15.90 -21.61
C GLU A 1082 -14.50 -14.92 -20.64
N LYS A 1083 -13.71 -14.02 -20.00
CA LYS A 1083 -14.21 -12.98 -19.09
C LYS A 1083 -14.56 -11.68 -19.80
N LEU A 1084 -14.14 -11.48 -21.04
CA LEU A 1084 -14.57 -10.33 -21.83
C LEU A 1084 -16.08 -10.43 -22.06
N ARG A 1085 -16.77 -9.31 -21.94
CA ARG A 1085 -18.16 -9.22 -22.42
C ARG A 1085 -18.17 -8.39 -23.67
N SER A 1086 -19.17 -8.56 -24.51
CA SER A 1086 -19.26 -7.75 -25.71
C SER A 1086 -20.70 -7.54 -26.13
N LYS A 1087 -20.95 -6.47 -26.87
CA LYS A 1087 -22.27 -6.18 -27.41
C LYS A 1087 -22.17 -5.37 -28.70
N ILE A 1088 -23.24 -5.45 -29.47
CA ILE A 1088 -23.52 -4.51 -30.55
C ILE A 1088 -24.44 -3.41 -30.01
N SER A 1089 -24.08 -2.15 -30.21
CA SER A 1089 -24.92 -0.99 -29.88
C SER A 1089 -24.82 -0.01 -31.02
N GLN A 1090 -25.95 0.58 -31.41
CA GLN A 1090 -25.97 1.76 -32.28
C GLN A 1090 -25.30 2.94 -31.60
#